data_AF-A0A535F2W7-F1
#
_entry.id   AF-A0A535F2W7-F1
#
_cell.length_a   1.000
_cell.length_b   1.000
_cell.length_c   1.000
_cell.angle_alpha   90.00
_cell.angle_beta   90.00
_cell.angle_gamma   90.00
#
_symmetry.space_group_name_H-M   'P 1'
#
loop_
_entity.id
_entity.type
_entity.pdbx_description
1 polymer ?
#
loop_
_entity_poly.entity_id
_entity_poly.type
_entity_poly.pdbx_seq_one_letter_code
_entity_poly.pdbx_strand_id
1 'polypeptide(L)'
;EPVSQEEEAAHVSEWLVLLYHVPDLSATALQAQMTWGKVKSWSGQPSSRAERFQQAVEHLIGELESLLGKPTATARSAGPVLVQLVVGQQEQPNLFPALVAVLKTAQQEYPRLLAQLIELQAAPQPEQLLSYLQENQRRPHEQHIGYRDGKRWVRTWHNCVHKSSGPGPWKEAGCYLISGGAGGLARLLVQEIAQQVEQASVVLIGRSALSRAQQAQLEEIGQGRIHIDYQQTDVTDGPAVHALIESILAHYGHLNGIIHAAGILRDSLLLNKTPQEVQAVLAPKVMGVEVLDEASSTLPLDFFLLCSSLAGVMGNVGQADYAAANAYLDAFAHARQAWVLAGSRHGTTVSINWPLWAQAGMHVRGEMREMMRERLGTEVMPTEVGMKVLSQALASGSAQVMVAHGHVERIKQRLRPAVATVQQPASRVGLLDPSVAEHSPDLDQQPAPIAREALCQQLCNHVCNLLKTEVDEIDAQTSLAEYGFDSITFTLFANRLNQSYQLDLSPALFYEYSTIEQLIDYLLANYAAALAAHFPTTVAVPLAGHSGASPIDAGGSGGLGGGQPPSGVWDTANPARGLLSPGPQLPSAPRVGTPGKARASGSAIAIIGMSGIFPQASDVQSLWSNLLAGRDCISEIPPTRWDWQSAFGNPAMGGKKTNIKWAGVIEDVEYFDPLFFGINKAEAEQMDPQQRLLMMYVWKAIEDAGYSTESLSGSDTALFVGTISSGYGERVFRSLPIEGHSSTGHVPSVGPNRMSYFLNLHGPSEPIETACSSSLVAIHRGVSAIEGGQCSLAIVGGINTLLSLDG
;
A
#
# COMPACT_ATOMS: atom_id res chain seq x y z
N GLU A 1 32.55 4.84 -20.71
CA GLU A 1 33.95 5.25 -20.97
C GLU A 1 34.63 5.72 -19.68
N PRO A 2 35.93 6.06 -19.65
CA PRO A 2 36.51 6.81 -18.53
C PRO A 2 35.91 8.23 -18.48
N VAL A 3 35.06 8.49 -17.48
CA VAL A 3 34.48 9.83 -17.23
C VAL A 3 35.49 10.68 -16.44
N SER A 4 35.46 12.00 -16.67
CA SER A 4 36.32 13.00 -16.02
C SER A 4 36.20 12.99 -14.49
N GLN A 5 37.29 13.33 -13.78
CA GLN A 5 37.43 13.12 -12.33
C GLN A 5 36.66 14.11 -11.43
N GLU A 6 35.92 15.06 -12.01
CA GLU A 6 35.29 16.20 -11.32
C GLU A 6 33.75 16.12 -11.32
N GLU A 7 33.21 14.95 -10.97
CA GLU A 7 31.86 14.85 -10.38
C GLU A 7 32.01 15.15 -8.88
N GLU A 8 31.49 16.29 -8.41
CA GLU A 8 31.44 16.61 -6.97
C GLU A 8 30.64 15.54 -6.21
N ALA A 9 31.07 15.20 -4.99
CA ALA A 9 30.34 14.27 -4.15
C ALA A 9 28.99 14.85 -3.73
N ALA A 10 27.92 14.07 -3.82
CA ALA A 10 26.59 14.51 -3.41
C ALA A 10 26.61 15.01 -1.95
N HIS A 11 26.06 16.19 -1.69
CA HIS A 11 26.10 16.83 -0.37
C HIS A 11 25.13 16.16 0.62
N VAL A 12 25.54 15.00 1.12
CA VAL A 12 24.81 14.18 2.11
C VAL A 12 25.17 14.58 3.54
N SER A 13 24.16 14.72 4.41
CA SER A 13 24.34 15.10 5.81
C SER A 13 24.63 13.90 6.74
N GLU A 14 24.18 12.70 6.36
CA GLU A 14 24.57 11.46 7.04
C GLU A 14 25.01 10.40 6.03
N TRP A 15 25.95 9.55 6.45
CA TRP A 15 26.50 8.45 5.67
C TRP A 15 26.65 7.22 6.56
N LEU A 16 25.96 6.14 6.19
CA LEU A 16 25.94 4.86 6.88
C LEU A 16 26.45 3.76 5.94
N VAL A 17 27.56 3.13 6.31
CA VAL A 17 28.10 1.97 5.64
C VAL A 17 27.67 0.71 6.40
N LEU A 18 26.99 -0.19 5.68
CA LEU A 18 26.42 -1.42 6.20
C LEU A 18 27.20 -2.61 5.64
N LEU A 19 27.96 -3.32 6.47
CA LEU A 19 28.76 -4.47 6.07
C LEU A 19 28.03 -5.78 6.43
N TYR A 20 27.52 -6.51 5.43
CA TYR A 20 26.83 -7.78 5.65
C TYR A 20 27.58 -9.00 5.07
N HIS A 21 27.72 -10.04 5.90
CA HIS A 21 28.31 -11.33 5.52
C HIS A 21 29.70 -11.19 4.85
N VAL A 22 30.55 -10.37 5.46
CA VAL A 22 31.94 -10.08 5.05
C VAL A 22 32.89 -10.20 6.26
N PRO A 23 33.11 -11.41 6.81
CA PRO A 23 33.86 -11.59 8.06
C PRO A 23 35.34 -11.15 7.95
N ASP A 24 35.91 -11.15 6.74
CA ASP A 24 37.26 -10.65 6.47
C ASP A 24 37.37 -9.12 6.57
N LEU A 25 36.23 -8.39 6.58
CA LEU A 25 36.18 -6.93 6.64
C LEU A 25 35.82 -6.44 8.06
N SER A 26 36.81 -5.89 8.76
CA SER A 26 36.58 -5.25 10.06
C SER A 26 35.91 -3.88 9.89
N ALA A 27 34.68 -3.75 10.41
CA ALA A 27 34.01 -2.45 10.53
C ALA A 27 34.84 -1.42 11.30
N THR A 28 35.52 -1.84 12.37
CA THR A 28 36.40 -0.97 13.16
C THR A 28 37.59 -0.45 12.35
N ALA A 29 38.19 -1.29 11.50
CA ALA A 29 39.29 -0.86 10.63
C ALA A 29 38.83 0.10 9.52
N LEU A 30 37.63 -0.11 8.96
CA LEU A 30 37.05 0.81 7.98
C LEU A 30 36.64 2.14 8.63
N GLN A 31 36.01 2.10 9.80
CA GLN A 31 35.60 3.28 10.57
C GLN A 31 36.80 4.15 10.97
N ALA A 32 37.97 3.54 11.23
CA ALA A 32 39.21 4.26 11.53
C ALA A 32 39.85 4.96 10.31
N GLN A 33 39.49 4.56 9.08
CA GLN A 33 39.92 5.21 7.83
C GLN A 33 38.90 6.29 7.38
N MET A 34 37.65 6.22 7.85
CA MET A 34 36.60 7.19 7.52
C MET A 34 36.70 8.44 8.40
N THR A 35 36.86 9.61 7.76
CA THR A 35 36.91 10.91 8.44
C THR A 35 35.56 11.36 9.00
N TRP A 36 34.46 10.82 8.46
CA TRP A 36 33.09 11.05 8.91
C TRP A 36 32.19 9.89 8.45
N GLY A 37 30.94 9.84 8.94
CA GLY A 37 30.02 8.73 8.69
C GLY A 37 30.21 7.56 9.67
N LYS A 38 29.28 6.61 9.63
CA LYS A 38 29.17 5.48 10.56
C LYS A 38 29.34 4.15 9.80
N VAL A 39 30.08 3.21 10.37
CA VAL A 39 30.15 1.81 9.88
C VAL A 39 29.46 0.88 10.88
N LYS A 40 28.58 0.02 10.38
CA LYS A 40 28.02 -1.13 11.12
C LYS A 40 28.32 -2.42 10.37
N SER A 41 28.42 -3.53 11.10
CA SER A 41 28.60 -4.87 10.51
C SER A 41 27.75 -5.90 11.24
N TRP A 42 27.13 -6.80 10.48
CA TRP A 42 26.43 -7.97 11.02
C TRP A 42 26.58 -9.19 10.12
N SER A 43 26.37 -10.37 10.71
CA SER A 43 26.33 -11.65 10.03
C SER A 43 25.08 -12.40 10.49
N GLY A 44 24.41 -13.09 9.56
CA GLY A 44 23.34 -14.03 9.92
C GLY A 44 23.88 -15.18 10.79
N GLN A 45 22.98 -15.83 11.51
CA GLN A 45 23.31 -16.98 12.37
C GLN A 45 23.70 -18.22 11.54
N PRO A 46 24.27 -19.28 12.16
CA PRO A 46 24.52 -20.58 11.53
C PRO A 46 23.20 -21.34 11.21
N SER A 47 22.50 -20.90 10.17
CA SER A 47 21.20 -21.41 9.70
C SER A 47 21.27 -21.90 8.24
N SER A 48 20.13 -22.15 7.59
CA SER A 48 20.06 -22.21 6.12
C SER A 48 20.31 -20.84 5.48
N ARG A 49 20.51 -20.84 4.14
CA ARG A 49 20.67 -19.63 3.32
C ARG A 49 19.44 -18.73 3.33
N ALA A 50 18.26 -19.33 3.22
CA ALA A 50 17.00 -18.62 3.20
C ALA A 50 16.69 -17.96 4.55
N GLU A 51 16.94 -18.65 5.67
CA GLU A 51 16.86 -18.05 7.02
C GLU A 51 17.88 -16.91 7.20
N ARG A 52 19.12 -17.04 6.69
CA ARG A 52 20.10 -15.93 6.68
C ARG A 52 19.56 -14.72 5.90
N PHE A 53 18.90 -14.95 4.77
CA PHE A 53 18.32 -13.88 3.96
C PHE A 53 17.13 -13.21 4.66
N GLN A 54 16.26 -13.96 5.33
CA GLN A 54 15.18 -13.40 6.15
C GLN A 54 15.73 -12.52 7.28
N GLN A 55 16.71 -13.03 8.05
CA GLN A 55 17.43 -12.25 9.07
C GLN A 55 18.10 -10.99 8.49
N ALA A 56 18.62 -11.06 7.26
CA ALA A 56 19.23 -9.91 6.59
C ALA A 56 18.21 -8.85 6.17
N VAL A 57 17.02 -9.23 5.69
CA VAL A 57 15.93 -8.30 5.38
C VAL A 57 15.38 -7.67 6.65
N GLU A 58 15.11 -8.46 7.70
CA GLU A 58 14.64 -7.97 9.00
C GLU A 58 15.61 -6.96 9.61
N HIS A 59 16.91 -7.28 9.65
CA HIS A 59 17.93 -6.38 10.20
C HIS A 59 18.11 -5.12 9.33
N LEU A 60 18.06 -5.24 8.00
CA LEU A 60 18.16 -4.09 7.10
C LEU A 60 16.96 -3.14 7.25
N ILE A 61 15.75 -3.68 7.44
CA ILE A 61 14.57 -2.88 7.77
C ILE A 61 14.78 -2.17 9.10
N GLY A 62 15.12 -2.89 10.19
CA GLY A 62 15.33 -2.28 11.51
C GLY A 62 16.46 -1.23 11.56
N GLU A 63 17.51 -1.40 10.75
CA GLU A 63 18.57 -0.40 10.57
C GLU A 63 18.06 0.87 9.86
N LEU A 64 17.24 0.72 8.82
CA LEU A 64 16.59 1.85 8.14
C LEU A 64 15.55 2.52 9.05
N GLU A 65 14.78 1.77 9.84
CA GLU A 65 13.87 2.31 10.86
C GLU A 65 14.63 3.13 11.92
N SER A 66 15.77 2.61 12.40
CA SER A 66 16.62 3.30 13.38
C SER A 66 17.32 4.55 12.80
N LEU A 67 17.47 4.64 11.48
CA LEU A 67 18.13 5.75 10.79
C LEU A 67 17.14 6.87 10.42
N LEU A 68 15.96 6.50 9.93
CA LEU A 68 14.91 7.43 9.49
C LEU A 68 14.05 7.91 10.67
N GLY A 69 13.84 7.04 11.67
CA GLY A 69 13.05 7.32 12.87
C GLY A 69 11.56 7.53 12.60
N LYS A 70 10.78 7.80 13.66
CA LYS A 70 9.44 8.38 13.51
C LYS A 70 9.59 9.90 13.36
N PRO A 71 8.88 10.55 12.43
CA PRO A 71 9.11 11.96 12.10
C PRO A 71 8.81 12.88 13.29
N THR A 72 9.87 13.39 13.92
CA THR A 72 9.80 14.46 14.92
C THR A 72 9.92 15.82 14.24
N ALA A 73 9.43 16.88 14.90
CA ALA A 73 9.55 18.26 14.40
C ALA A 73 11.00 18.69 14.12
N THR A 74 11.98 18.10 14.82
CA THR A 74 13.42 18.36 14.63
C THR A 74 14.07 17.54 13.52
N ALA A 75 13.47 16.44 13.06
CA ALA A 75 14.01 15.61 11.98
C ALA A 75 13.77 16.17 10.56
N ARG A 76 12.91 17.19 10.43
CA ARG A 76 12.48 17.77 9.14
C ARG A 76 13.49 18.70 8.46
N SER A 77 14.56 19.09 9.16
CA SER A 77 15.64 19.94 8.61
C SER A 77 16.94 19.18 8.28
N ALA A 78 16.98 17.86 8.49
CA ALA A 78 18.13 17.04 8.10
C ALA A 78 18.17 16.84 6.57
N GLY A 79 19.37 16.88 5.98
CA GLY A 79 19.60 16.74 4.54
C GLY A 79 19.57 15.29 4.03
N PRO A 80 20.12 15.04 2.83
CA PRO A 80 20.17 13.70 2.24
C PRO A 80 21.00 12.71 3.06
N VAL A 81 20.52 11.47 3.16
CA VAL A 81 21.14 10.38 3.94
C VAL A 81 21.60 9.28 2.98
N LEU A 82 22.88 8.95 2.98
CA LEU A 82 23.45 7.89 2.12
C LEU A 82 23.63 6.58 2.89
N VAL A 83 22.97 5.51 2.42
CA VAL A 83 23.18 4.14 2.90
C VAL A 83 23.90 3.32 1.82
N GLN A 84 25.06 2.76 2.17
CA GLN A 84 25.83 1.88 1.30
C GLN A 84 25.97 0.49 1.92
N LEU A 85 25.23 -0.48 1.36
CA LEU A 85 25.22 -1.88 1.77
C LEU A 85 26.27 -2.69 0.99
N VAL A 86 27.26 -3.21 1.69
CA VAL A 86 28.34 -4.03 1.14
C VAL A 86 28.06 -5.51 1.42
N VAL A 87 28.10 -6.34 0.38
CA VAL A 87 27.88 -7.80 0.48
C VAL A 87 29.01 -8.59 -0.19
N GLY A 88 29.50 -9.64 0.47
CA GLY A 88 30.60 -10.49 -0.02
C GLY A 88 30.12 -11.79 -0.65
N GLN A 89 30.82 -12.31 -1.66
CA GLN A 89 30.51 -13.59 -2.31
C GLN A 89 31.12 -14.84 -1.61
N GLN A 90 31.23 -14.84 -0.27
CA GLN A 90 31.73 -16.00 0.48
C GLN A 90 30.75 -17.19 0.44
N GLU A 91 29.44 -16.95 0.52
CA GLU A 91 28.42 -17.97 0.27
C GLU A 91 28.19 -18.11 -1.25
N GLN A 92 28.38 -19.31 -1.81
CA GLN A 92 28.15 -19.59 -3.23
C GLN A 92 26.96 -20.55 -3.44
N PRO A 93 26.00 -20.20 -4.32
CA PRO A 93 25.80 -18.88 -4.95
C PRO A 93 25.21 -17.85 -3.96
N ASN A 94 25.69 -16.61 -4.04
CA ASN A 94 25.30 -15.51 -3.16
C ASN A 94 23.94 -14.91 -3.58
N LEU A 95 22.97 -14.91 -2.66
CA LEU A 95 21.63 -14.35 -2.88
C LEU A 95 21.40 -13.00 -2.16
N PHE A 96 22.32 -12.57 -1.29
CA PHE A 96 22.24 -11.28 -0.60
C PHE A 96 22.22 -10.02 -1.49
N PRO A 97 22.68 -10.02 -2.77
CA PRO A 97 22.44 -8.90 -3.68
C PRO A 97 20.95 -8.58 -3.92
N ALA A 98 20.02 -9.48 -3.60
CA ALA A 98 18.59 -9.21 -3.62
C ALA A 98 18.12 -8.18 -2.57
N LEU A 99 18.94 -7.89 -1.54
CA LEU A 99 18.66 -6.85 -0.54
C LEU A 99 18.54 -5.43 -1.15
N VAL A 100 19.06 -5.22 -2.37
CA VAL A 100 18.87 -3.95 -3.11
C VAL A 100 17.39 -3.61 -3.34
N ALA A 101 16.50 -4.59 -3.32
CA ALA A 101 15.06 -4.36 -3.45
C ALA A 101 14.44 -3.67 -2.22
N VAL A 102 14.95 -3.97 -1.01
CA VAL A 102 14.59 -3.25 0.23
C VAL A 102 15.03 -1.79 0.11
N LEU A 103 16.30 -1.57 -0.28
CA LEU A 103 16.89 -0.25 -0.46
C LEU A 103 16.12 0.61 -1.49
N LYS A 104 15.71 0.00 -2.60
CA LYS A 104 14.90 0.65 -3.64
C LYS A 104 13.53 1.08 -3.15
N THR A 105 12.81 0.20 -2.45
CA THR A 105 11.53 0.59 -1.85
C THR A 105 11.72 1.69 -0.81
N ALA A 106 12.72 1.58 0.07
CA ALA A 106 13.01 2.59 1.09
C ALA A 106 13.30 3.96 0.47
N GLN A 107 14.06 4.02 -0.64
CA GLN A 107 14.32 5.27 -1.37
C GLN A 107 13.08 5.82 -2.11
N GLN A 108 12.09 4.99 -2.46
CA GLN A 108 10.79 5.48 -2.97
C GLN A 108 9.89 6.04 -1.85
N GLU A 109 9.96 5.46 -0.65
CA GLU A 109 9.16 5.87 0.52
C GLU A 109 9.73 7.13 1.19
N TYR A 110 11.06 7.28 1.21
CA TYR A 110 11.78 8.34 1.91
C TYR A 110 12.74 9.07 0.94
N PRO A 111 12.30 10.15 0.25
CA PRO A 111 13.08 10.79 -0.82
C PRO A 111 14.47 11.31 -0.43
N ARG A 112 14.72 11.59 0.86
CA ARG A 112 16.07 11.94 1.38
C ARG A 112 17.04 10.76 1.45
N LEU A 113 16.55 9.51 1.40
CA LEU A 113 17.39 8.31 1.46
C LEU A 113 17.97 8.00 0.07
N LEU A 114 19.28 8.15 -0.07
CA LEU A 114 20.06 7.65 -1.20
C LEU A 114 20.61 6.27 -0.82
N ALA A 115 20.31 5.23 -1.59
CA ALA A 115 20.66 3.86 -1.18
C ALA A 115 21.33 3.04 -2.29
N GLN A 116 22.45 2.40 -1.95
CA GLN A 116 23.27 1.61 -2.89
C GLN A 116 23.65 0.24 -2.31
N LEU A 117 23.64 -0.80 -3.14
CA LEU A 117 24.23 -2.11 -2.84
C LEU A 117 25.51 -2.31 -3.65
N ILE A 118 26.57 -2.76 -2.99
CA ILE A 118 27.92 -2.98 -3.53
C ILE A 118 28.31 -4.45 -3.29
N GLU A 119 28.39 -5.25 -4.36
CA GLU A 119 28.92 -6.62 -4.32
C GLU A 119 30.45 -6.63 -4.34
N LEU A 120 31.06 -7.51 -3.55
CA LEU A 120 32.51 -7.77 -3.55
C LEU A 120 32.80 -9.25 -3.86
N GLN A 121 33.58 -9.51 -4.92
CA GLN A 121 34.08 -10.84 -5.29
C GLN A 121 35.02 -11.44 -4.23
N ALA A 122 35.82 -10.59 -3.59
CA ALA A 122 36.75 -10.91 -2.52
C ALA A 122 36.90 -9.68 -1.61
N ALA A 123 37.35 -9.87 -0.36
CA ALA A 123 37.55 -8.77 0.58
C ALA A 123 38.76 -7.89 0.19
N PRO A 124 38.56 -6.60 -0.14
CA PRO A 124 39.64 -5.65 -0.38
C PRO A 124 40.27 -5.18 0.94
N GLN A 125 41.41 -4.49 0.87
CA GLN A 125 41.95 -3.78 2.03
C GLN A 125 41.05 -2.59 2.42
N PRO A 126 40.99 -2.16 3.70
CA PRO A 126 40.08 -1.10 4.15
C PRO A 126 40.19 0.22 3.38
N GLU A 127 41.40 0.61 2.97
CA GLU A 127 41.66 1.80 2.15
C GLU A 127 41.05 1.69 0.75
N GLN A 128 41.15 0.50 0.14
CA GLN A 128 40.55 0.20 -1.16
C GLN A 128 39.03 0.11 -1.07
N LEU A 129 38.48 -0.41 0.03
CA LEU A 129 37.04 -0.38 0.30
C LEU A 129 36.52 1.05 0.45
N LEU A 130 37.23 1.90 1.18
CA LEU A 130 36.89 3.31 1.32
C LEU A 130 36.90 4.03 -0.04
N SER A 131 37.89 3.76 -0.88
CA SER A 131 37.94 4.27 -2.26
C SER A 131 36.73 3.83 -3.09
N TYR A 132 36.31 2.56 -3.00
CA TYR A 132 35.10 2.07 -3.67
C TYR A 132 33.82 2.75 -3.15
N LEU A 133 33.70 2.97 -1.83
CA LEU A 133 32.55 3.64 -1.23
C LEU A 133 32.47 5.11 -1.66
N GLN A 134 33.60 5.82 -1.65
CA GLN A 134 33.72 7.22 -2.10
C GLN A 134 33.51 7.38 -3.61
N GLU A 135 33.90 6.42 -4.46
CA GLU A 135 33.58 6.43 -5.89
C GLU A 135 32.05 6.37 -6.10
N ASN A 136 31.37 5.49 -5.36
CA ASN A 136 29.93 5.30 -5.47
C ASN A 136 29.11 6.45 -4.88
N GLN A 137 29.62 7.15 -3.85
CA GLN A 137 29.01 8.34 -3.25
C GLN A 137 28.84 9.51 -4.24
N ARG A 138 29.68 9.58 -5.29
CA ARG A 138 29.55 10.57 -6.37
C ARG A 138 28.46 10.22 -7.39
N ARG A 139 27.95 8.98 -7.36
CA ARG A 139 26.96 8.45 -8.32
C ARG A 139 25.76 7.80 -7.60
N PRO A 140 25.04 8.54 -6.73
CA PRO A 140 24.00 7.97 -5.86
C PRO A 140 22.81 7.37 -6.62
N HIS A 141 22.62 7.70 -7.89
CA HIS A 141 21.59 7.11 -8.77
C HIS A 141 21.94 5.68 -9.22
N GLU A 142 23.20 5.26 -9.14
CA GLU A 142 23.62 3.89 -9.44
C GLU A 142 23.46 3.03 -8.18
N GLN A 143 22.36 2.27 -8.10
CA GLN A 143 21.95 1.56 -6.87
C GLN A 143 22.48 0.12 -6.75
N HIS A 144 22.97 -0.51 -7.83
CA HIS A 144 23.46 -1.90 -7.81
C HIS A 144 24.81 -2.00 -8.52
N ILE A 145 25.87 -2.04 -7.72
CA ILE A 145 27.26 -2.06 -8.14
C ILE A 145 27.91 -3.40 -7.77
N GLY A 146 28.91 -3.84 -8.51
CA GLY A 146 29.79 -4.93 -8.10
C GLY A 146 31.23 -4.70 -8.51
N TYR A 147 32.18 -5.03 -7.62
CA TYR A 147 33.61 -5.00 -7.91
C TYR A 147 34.13 -6.40 -8.18
N ARG A 148 34.70 -6.59 -9.37
CA ARG A 148 35.26 -7.87 -9.86
C ARG A 148 36.61 -7.64 -10.52
N ASP A 149 37.63 -8.38 -10.11
CA ASP A 149 39.04 -8.25 -10.55
C ASP A 149 39.55 -6.79 -10.49
N GLY A 150 39.17 -6.06 -9.43
CA GLY A 150 39.48 -4.64 -9.23
C GLY A 150 38.69 -3.65 -10.10
N LYS A 151 37.76 -4.12 -10.94
CA LYS A 151 36.95 -3.29 -11.85
C LYS A 151 35.54 -3.11 -11.31
N ARG A 152 35.02 -1.88 -11.43
CA ARG A 152 33.63 -1.53 -11.14
C ARG A 152 32.69 -1.99 -12.27
N TRP A 153 31.57 -2.59 -11.90
CA TRP A 153 30.45 -2.95 -12.76
C TRP A 153 29.15 -2.41 -12.18
N VAL A 154 28.18 -2.06 -13.02
CA VAL A 154 26.84 -1.62 -12.62
C VAL A 154 25.80 -2.48 -13.33
N ARG A 155 24.81 -3.00 -12.60
CA ARG A 155 23.78 -3.88 -13.16
C ARG A 155 22.76 -3.07 -13.96
N THR A 156 22.61 -3.39 -15.24
CA THR A 156 21.68 -2.73 -16.17
C THR A 156 20.79 -3.74 -16.89
N TRP A 157 19.79 -3.24 -17.62
CA TRP A 157 18.86 -4.06 -18.41
C TRP A 157 19.17 -3.95 -19.91
N HIS A 158 19.01 -5.07 -20.62
CA HIS A 158 19.15 -5.18 -22.07
C HIS A 158 17.82 -5.66 -22.67
N ASN A 159 17.45 -5.18 -23.87
CA ASN A 159 16.27 -5.69 -24.57
C ASN A 159 16.46 -7.17 -24.94
N CYS A 160 15.52 -8.03 -24.53
CA CYS A 160 15.57 -9.45 -24.90
C CYS A 160 15.28 -9.63 -26.40
N VAL A 161 16.25 -10.13 -27.15
CA VAL A 161 16.06 -10.46 -28.58
C VAL A 161 15.00 -11.55 -28.70
N HIS A 162 13.93 -11.26 -29.43
CA HIS A 162 12.82 -12.20 -29.62
C HIS A 162 13.28 -13.37 -30.50
N LYS A 163 13.55 -14.52 -29.87
CA LYS A 163 13.54 -15.81 -30.57
C LYS A 163 12.10 -16.14 -30.96
N SER A 164 11.91 -16.69 -32.16
CA SER A 164 10.61 -17.25 -32.56
C SER A 164 10.22 -18.36 -31.59
N SER A 165 9.03 -18.26 -30.98
CA SER A 165 8.48 -19.33 -30.17
C SER A 165 8.32 -20.60 -31.01
N GLY A 166 8.91 -21.71 -30.55
CA GLY A 166 8.55 -23.04 -31.01
C GLY A 166 7.19 -23.48 -30.45
N PRO A 167 6.90 -24.80 -30.38
CA PRO A 167 5.82 -25.28 -29.52
C PRO A 167 6.02 -24.79 -28.07
N GLY A 168 4.93 -24.65 -27.33
CA GLY A 168 4.95 -24.23 -25.93
C GLY A 168 5.66 -25.23 -25.01
N PRO A 169 5.82 -24.90 -23.71
CA PRO A 169 6.46 -25.78 -22.72
C PRO A 169 5.59 -26.98 -22.30
N TRP A 170 4.36 -27.05 -22.82
CA TRP A 170 3.36 -28.06 -22.52
C TRP A 170 3.53 -29.28 -23.43
N LYS A 171 3.35 -30.48 -22.87
CA LYS A 171 3.53 -31.77 -23.54
C LYS A 171 2.31 -32.66 -23.31
N GLU A 172 1.95 -33.46 -24.30
CA GLU A 172 0.98 -34.54 -24.13
C GLU A 172 1.46 -35.53 -23.05
N ALA A 173 0.55 -35.93 -22.18
CA ALA A 173 0.81 -36.66 -20.93
C ALA A 173 1.83 -35.98 -19.99
N GLY A 174 2.06 -34.67 -20.12
CA GLY A 174 2.96 -33.92 -19.26
C GLY A 174 2.44 -33.80 -17.82
N CYS A 175 3.34 -33.90 -16.84
CA CYS A 175 3.03 -33.69 -15.43
C CYS A 175 3.64 -32.38 -14.90
N TYR A 176 2.84 -31.54 -14.24
CA TYR A 176 3.25 -30.19 -13.81
C TYR A 176 2.85 -29.90 -12.37
N LEU A 177 3.77 -29.35 -11.58
CA LEU A 177 3.53 -28.92 -10.18
C LEU A 177 3.47 -27.39 -10.12
N ILE A 178 2.39 -26.82 -9.57
CA ILE A 178 2.19 -25.37 -9.44
C ILE A 178 1.95 -24.99 -7.98
N SER A 179 2.83 -24.18 -7.40
CA SER A 179 2.63 -23.61 -6.06
C SER A 179 1.82 -22.32 -6.11
N GLY A 180 0.99 -22.07 -5.08
CA GLY A 180 0.05 -20.94 -5.05
C GLY A 180 -1.41 -21.35 -5.24
N GLY A 181 -1.70 -22.64 -5.36
CA GLY A 181 -3.03 -23.25 -5.30
C GLY A 181 -4.02 -22.70 -6.31
N ALA A 182 -5.29 -22.56 -5.91
CA ALA A 182 -6.35 -21.96 -6.75
C ALA A 182 -6.26 -20.41 -6.86
N GLY A 183 -5.05 -19.85 -6.79
CA GLY A 183 -4.78 -18.44 -7.01
C GLY A 183 -5.07 -17.98 -8.44
N GLY A 184 -5.13 -16.67 -8.67
CA GLY A 184 -5.46 -16.09 -9.98
C GLY A 184 -4.54 -16.56 -11.11
N LEU A 185 -3.22 -16.35 -10.97
CA LEU A 185 -2.24 -16.73 -11.99
C LEU A 185 -2.18 -18.26 -12.21
N ALA A 186 -2.28 -19.06 -11.15
CA ALA A 186 -2.29 -20.51 -11.26
C ALA A 186 -3.48 -21.04 -12.07
N ARG A 187 -4.70 -20.52 -11.85
CA ARG A 187 -5.88 -20.89 -12.67
C ARG A 187 -5.70 -20.53 -14.15
N LEU A 188 -5.11 -19.38 -14.47
CA LEU A 188 -4.80 -19.00 -15.86
C LEU A 188 -3.79 -19.98 -16.49
N LEU A 189 -2.80 -20.45 -15.74
CA LEU A 189 -1.82 -21.45 -16.22
C LEU A 189 -2.46 -22.83 -16.44
N VAL A 190 -3.36 -23.27 -15.56
CA VAL A 190 -4.12 -24.53 -15.77
C VAL A 190 -5.02 -24.41 -17.01
N GLN A 191 -5.64 -23.24 -17.24
CA GLN A 191 -6.43 -22.96 -18.45
C GLN A 191 -5.59 -22.96 -19.73
N GLU A 192 -4.36 -22.44 -19.69
CA GLU A 192 -3.42 -22.48 -20.82
C GLU A 192 -3.00 -23.93 -21.12
N ILE A 193 -2.66 -24.72 -20.10
CA ILE A 193 -2.36 -26.16 -20.27
C ILE A 193 -3.57 -26.89 -20.89
N ALA A 194 -4.78 -26.67 -20.37
CA ALA A 194 -6.03 -27.24 -20.87
C ALA A 194 -6.44 -26.77 -22.29
N GLN A 195 -5.74 -25.80 -22.88
CA GLN A 195 -5.94 -25.34 -24.26
C GLN A 195 -4.85 -25.82 -25.22
N GLN A 196 -3.68 -26.19 -24.70
CA GLN A 196 -2.48 -26.49 -25.49
C GLN A 196 -2.22 -27.99 -25.67
N VAL A 197 -2.82 -28.85 -24.85
CA VAL A 197 -2.68 -30.32 -24.90
C VAL A 197 -4.02 -31.05 -24.67
N GLU A 198 -4.15 -32.25 -25.23
CA GLU A 198 -5.32 -33.12 -25.04
C GLU A 198 -5.27 -33.88 -23.70
N GLN A 199 -4.08 -34.23 -23.20
CA GLN A 199 -3.86 -34.96 -21.95
C GLN A 199 -2.70 -34.35 -21.14
N ALA A 200 -2.93 -34.08 -19.85
CA ALA A 200 -1.89 -33.69 -18.90
C ALA A 200 -2.34 -33.96 -17.46
N SER A 201 -1.39 -33.94 -16.52
CA SER A 201 -1.63 -33.97 -15.07
C SER A 201 -1.09 -32.68 -14.44
N VAL A 202 -1.91 -31.94 -13.71
CA VAL A 202 -1.54 -30.69 -13.06
C VAL A 202 -1.81 -30.79 -11.56
N VAL A 203 -0.75 -30.76 -10.77
CA VAL A 203 -0.81 -30.83 -9.30
C VAL A 203 -0.68 -29.41 -8.73
N LEU A 204 -1.72 -28.96 -8.05
CA LEU A 204 -1.81 -27.64 -7.44
C LEU A 204 -1.56 -27.73 -5.93
N ILE A 205 -0.69 -26.90 -5.39
CA ILE A 205 -0.45 -26.86 -3.93
C ILE A 205 -0.66 -25.49 -3.30
N GLY A 206 -1.34 -25.50 -2.15
CA GLY A 206 -1.58 -24.34 -1.32
C GLY A 206 -1.97 -24.70 0.12
N ARG A 207 -1.77 -23.75 1.03
CA ARG A 207 -1.90 -23.94 2.49
C ARG A 207 -3.33 -24.20 2.98
N SER A 208 -4.33 -23.78 2.21
CA SER A 208 -5.75 -23.89 2.56
C SER A 208 -6.40 -25.05 1.80
N ALA A 209 -7.44 -25.66 2.37
CA ALA A 209 -8.35 -26.51 1.62
C ALA A 209 -9.11 -25.69 0.56
N LEU A 210 -9.51 -26.32 -0.54
CA LEU A 210 -10.37 -25.66 -1.53
C LEU A 210 -11.78 -25.45 -0.97
N SER A 211 -12.37 -24.29 -1.28
CA SER A 211 -13.83 -24.15 -1.22
C SER A 211 -14.49 -24.94 -2.37
N ARG A 212 -15.74 -25.37 -2.18
CA ARG A 212 -16.53 -26.05 -3.22
C ARG A 212 -16.57 -25.26 -4.55
N ALA A 213 -16.58 -23.93 -4.49
CA ALA A 213 -16.57 -23.07 -5.66
C ALA A 213 -15.23 -23.11 -6.43
N GLN A 214 -14.10 -23.15 -5.71
CA GLN A 214 -12.78 -23.30 -6.35
C GLN A 214 -12.59 -24.72 -6.91
N GLN A 215 -13.07 -25.74 -6.20
CA GLN A 215 -13.05 -27.11 -6.70
C GLN A 215 -13.86 -27.25 -7.99
N ALA A 216 -15.12 -26.79 -8.00
CA ALA A 216 -15.96 -26.82 -9.20
C ALA A 216 -15.35 -26.04 -10.37
N GLN A 217 -14.69 -24.91 -10.12
CA GLN A 217 -13.95 -24.17 -11.16
C GLN A 217 -12.77 -24.96 -11.74
N LEU A 218 -12.05 -25.73 -10.94
CA LEU A 218 -10.95 -26.57 -11.44
C LEU A 218 -11.48 -27.77 -12.23
N GLU A 219 -12.56 -28.39 -11.76
CA GLU A 219 -13.28 -29.46 -12.48
C GLU A 219 -13.82 -28.94 -13.84
N GLU A 220 -14.38 -27.73 -13.87
CA GLU A 220 -14.84 -27.04 -15.09
C GLU A 220 -13.70 -26.70 -16.07
N ILE A 221 -12.50 -26.35 -15.58
CA ILE A 221 -11.32 -26.11 -16.42
C ILE A 221 -10.78 -27.43 -16.99
N GLY A 222 -10.77 -28.51 -16.19
CA GLY A 222 -10.22 -29.80 -16.61
C GLY A 222 -11.04 -30.50 -17.71
N GLN A 223 -12.38 -30.38 -17.66
CA GLN A 223 -13.33 -30.94 -18.64
C GLN A 223 -13.15 -32.46 -18.95
N GLY A 224 -12.50 -33.21 -18.06
CA GLY A 224 -12.08 -34.59 -18.32
C GLY A 224 -10.96 -34.77 -19.34
N ARG A 225 -10.35 -33.67 -19.84
CA ARG A 225 -9.21 -33.68 -20.76
C ARG A 225 -7.88 -33.67 -20.00
N ILE A 226 -7.70 -32.74 -19.06
CA ILE A 226 -6.56 -32.77 -18.15
C ILE A 226 -6.99 -33.19 -16.74
N HIS A 227 -6.15 -33.98 -16.07
CA HIS A 227 -6.31 -34.32 -14.67
C HIS A 227 -5.77 -33.18 -13.80
N ILE A 228 -6.57 -32.68 -12.86
CA ILE A 228 -6.17 -31.62 -11.94
C ILE A 228 -6.31 -32.16 -10.53
N ASP A 229 -5.19 -32.27 -9.84
CA ASP A 229 -5.10 -32.68 -8.43
C ASP A 229 -4.80 -31.45 -7.56
N TYR A 230 -5.36 -31.41 -6.36
CA TYR A 230 -5.09 -30.35 -5.39
C TYR A 230 -4.68 -30.95 -4.05
N GLN A 231 -3.43 -30.71 -3.67
CA GLN A 231 -2.90 -31.15 -2.38
C GLN A 231 -2.76 -29.95 -1.44
N GLN A 232 -3.31 -30.08 -0.24
CA GLN A 232 -3.15 -29.06 0.80
C GLN A 232 -1.76 -29.19 1.42
N THR A 233 -0.81 -28.40 0.95
CA THR A 233 0.60 -28.45 1.32
C THR A 233 1.12 -27.03 1.49
N ASP A 234 1.85 -26.75 2.59
CA ASP A 234 2.64 -25.53 2.67
C ASP A 234 3.96 -25.74 1.93
N VAL A 235 4.29 -24.82 1.03
CA VAL A 235 5.51 -24.87 0.23
C VAL A 235 6.78 -24.69 1.07
N THR A 236 6.64 -24.20 2.30
CA THR A 236 7.75 -24.05 3.26
C THR A 236 7.93 -25.26 4.19
N ASP A 237 7.06 -26.27 4.14
CA ASP A 237 7.20 -27.50 4.89
C ASP A 237 8.06 -28.49 4.09
N GLY A 238 9.36 -28.55 4.43
CA GLY A 238 10.35 -29.40 3.77
C GLY A 238 9.92 -30.86 3.66
N PRO A 239 9.62 -31.55 4.79
CA PRO A 239 9.11 -32.92 4.79
C PRO A 239 7.84 -33.12 3.96
N ALA A 240 6.86 -32.21 4.03
CA ALA A 240 5.62 -32.34 3.28
C ALA A 240 5.82 -32.17 1.76
N VAL A 241 6.70 -31.26 1.33
CA VAL A 241 7.04 -31.09 -0.10
C VAL A 241 7.86 -32.26 -0.65
N HIS A 242 8.72 -32.88 0.15
CA HIS A 242 9.40 -34.13 -0.25
C HIS A 242 8.38 -35.27 -0.43
N ALA A 243 7.50 -35.51 0.54
CA ALA A 243 6.45 -36.54 0.46
C ALA A 243 5.45 -36.27 -0.70
N LEU A 244 5.17 -35.00 -1.00
CA LEU A 244 4.41 -34.60 -2.19
C LEU A 244 5.13 -35.03 -3.47
N ILE A 245 6.41 -34.71 -3.65
CA ILE A 245 7.14 -35.06 -4.88
C ILE A 245 7.32 -36.58 -5.02
N GLU A 246 7.55 -37.30 -3.92
CA GLU A 246 7.52 -38.76 -3.91
C GLU A 246 6.15 -39.33 -4.37
N SER A 247 5.04 -38.77 -3.88
CA SER A 247 3.69 -39.23 -4.28
C SER A 247 3.34 -38.88 -5.72
N ILE A 248 3.78 -37.72 -6.24
CA ILE A 248 3.68 -37.35 -7.66
C ILE A 248 4.42 -38.38 -8.53
N LEU A 249 5.65 -38.73 -8.18
CA LEU A 249 6.43 -39.72 -8.93
C LEU A 249 5.84 -41.13 -8.84
N ALA A 250 5.28 -41.50 -7.68
CA ALA A 250 4.62 -42.79 -7.49
C ALA A 250 3.29 -42.92 -8.26
N HIS A 251 2.56 -41.81 -8.47
CA HIS A 251 1.26 -41.82 -9.15
C HIS A 251 1.37 -41.56 -10.66
N TYR A 252 2.15 -40.56 -11.07
CA TYR A 252 2.26 -40.12 -12.47
C TYR A 252 3.51 -40.62 -13.20
N GLY A 253 4.49 -41.17 -12.47
CA GLY A 253 5.74 -41.73 -13.03
C GLY A 253 6.83 -40.69 -13.36
N HIS A 254 6.46 -39.43 -13.60
CA HIS A 254 7.37 -38.34 -13.94
C HIS A 254 6.86 -36.97 -13.48
N LEU A 255 7.74 -35.96 -13.52
CA LEU A 255 7.42 -34.55 -13.33
C LEU A 255 8.20 -33.75 -14.38
N ASN A 256 7.50 -33.00 -15.25
CA ASN A 256 8.11 -32.24 -16.34
C ASN A 256 8.51 -30.82 -15.91
N GLY A 257 7.68 -30.15 -15.11
CA GLY A 257 7.93 -28.75 -14.80
C GLY A 257 7.37 -28.32 -13.46
N ILE A 258 8.08 -27.40 -12.81
CA ILE A 258 7.66 -26.75 -11.57
C ILE A 258 7.43 -25.27 -11.86
N ILE A 259 6.28 -24.76 -11.39
CA ILE A 259 5.92 -23.34 -11.46
C ILE A 259 5.72 -22.83 -10.04
N HIS A 260 6.65 -22.00 -9.57
CA HIS A 260 6.56 -21.38 -8.26
C HIS A 260 5.78 -20.05 -8.33
N ALA A 261 4.47 -20.09 -8.03
CA ALA A 261 3.61 -18.90 -7.98
C ALA A 261 3.06 -18.57 -6.58
N ALA A 262 3.56 -19.24 -5.53
CA ALA A 262 3.26 -18.89 -4.15
C ALA A 262 3.74 -17.47 -3.77
N GLY A 263 3.04 -16.87 -2.81
CA GLY A 263 3.30 -15.53 -2.27
C GLY A 263 2.09 -14.99 -1.53
N ILE A 264 2.31 -14.02 -0.63
CA ILE A 264 1.26 -13.22 0.02
C ILE A 264 1.70 -11.74 0.08
N LEU A 265 0.77 -10.86 0.47
CA LEU A 265 1.01 -9.43 0.67
C LEU A 265 0.70 -9.02 2.12
N ARG A 266 1.46 -8.05 2.64
CA ARG A 266 1.31 -7.37 3.94
C ARG A 266 1.74 -5.91 3.77
N ASP A 267 1.00 -5.20 2.94
CA ASP A 267 1.41 -3.89 2.43
C ASP A 267 1.33 -2.84 3.54
N SER A 268 2.48 -2.27 3.89
CA SER A 268 2.69 -1.29 4.95
C SER A 268 4.04 -0.61 4.72
N LEU A 269 4.15 0.70 5.00
CA LEU A 269 5.41 1.45 4.92
C LEU A 269 6.48 0.83 5.82
N LEU A 270 7.75 1.03 5.46
CA LEU A 270 8.89 0.42 6.14
C LEU A 270 8.91 0.70 7.65
N LEU A 271 8.58 1.93 8.08
CA LEU A 271 8.48 2.35 9.50
C LEU A 271 7.30 1.77 10.28
N ASN A 272 6.42 1.03 9.63
CA ASN A 272 5.19 0.44 10.18
C ASN A 272 5.15 -1.09 9.92
N LYS A 273 6.32 -1.72 9.74
CA LYS A 273 6.44 -3.10 9.25
C LYS A 273 6.81 -4.04 10.39
N THR A 274 5.95 -4.99 10.77
CA THR A 274 6.31 -5.93 11.84
C THR A 274 7.24 -7.05 11.32
N PRO A 275 8.22 -7.54 12.12
CA PRO A 275 9.06 -8.67 11.73
C PRO A 275 8.25 -9.92 11.35
N GLN A 276 7.10 -10.14 11.98
CA GLN A 276 6.20 -11.25 11.69
C GLN A 276 5.55 -11.13 10.29
N GLU A 277 5.25 -9.92 9.82
CA GLU A 277 4.77 -9.69 8.46
C GLU A 277 5.88 -9.89 7.43
N VAL A 278 7.07 -9.34 7.69
CA VAL A 278 8.27 -9.53 6.86
C VAL A 278 8.56 -11.03 6.68
N GLN A 279 8.59 -11.79 7.77
CA GLN A 279 8.77 -13.24 7.74
C GLN A 279 7.67 -13.94 6.93
N ALA A 280 6.40 -13.60 7.15
CA ALA A 280 5.27 -14.23 6.47
C ALA A 280 5.22 -13.95 4.96
N VAL A 281 5.68 -12.77 4.50
CA VAL A 281 5.78 -12.40 3.08
C VAL A 281 6.99 -13.05 2.41
N LEU A 282 8.15 -13.08 3.07
CA LEU A 282 9.36 -13.72 2.56
C LEU A 282 9.20 -15.24 2.46
N ALA A 283 8.71 -15.90 3.52
CA ALA A 283 8.71 -17.36 3.67
C ALA A 283 8.28 -18.15 2.42
N PRO A 284 7.11 -17.91 1.77
CA PRO A 284 6.69 -18.70 0.61
C PRO A 284 7.65 -18.59 -0.58
N LYS A 285 8.31 -17.45 -0.80
CA LYS A 285 9.21 -17.21 -1.94
C LYS A 285 10.69 -17.42 -1.63
N VAL A 286 11.08 -17.35 -0.35
CA VAL A 286 12.46 -17.44 0.12
C VAL A 286 12.76 -18.85 0.64
N MET A 287 11.98 -19.37 1.60
CA MET A 287 12.10 -20.77 2.04
C MET A 287 11.50 -21.73 1.00
N GLY A 288 10.32 -21.39 0.47
CA GLY A 288 9.57 -22.30 -0.40
C GLY A 288 10.19 -22.56 -1.78
N VAL A 289 11.11 -21.71 -2.25
CA VAL A 289 11.84 -21.98 -3.50
C VAL A 289 13.01 -22.95 -3.29
N GLU A 290 13.71 -22.84 -2.15
CA GLU A 290 14.77 -23.77 -1.74
C GLU A 290 14.21 -25.17 -1.55
N VAL A 291 13.10 -25.29 -0.80
CA VAL A 291 12.43 -26.57 -0.50
C VAL A 291 11.98 -27.30 -1.77
N LEU A 292 11.40 -26.58 -2.74
CA LEU A 292 11.02 -27.18 -4.03
C LEU A 292 12.22 -27.60 -4.88
N ASP A 293 13.33 -26.86 -4.85
CA ASP A 293 14.53 -27.19 -5.61
C ASP A 293 15.36 -28.32 -4.98
N GLU A 294 15.38 -28.41 -3.65
CA GLU A 294 15.97 -29.54 -2.92
C GLU A 294 15.21 -30.83 -3.24
N ALA A 295 13.88 -30.83 -3.03
CA ALA A 295 13.03 -31.99 -3.25
C ALA A 295 12.92 -32.43 -4.72
N SER A 296 13.18 -31.53 -5.69
CA SER A 296 13.24 -31.85 -7.12
C SER A 296 14.65 -31.94 -7.71
N SER A 297 15.69 -31.83 -6.87
CA SER A 297 17.09 -31.59 -7.28
C SER A 297 17.62 -32.59 -8.32
N THR A 298 17.28 -33.86 -8.17
CA THR A 298 17.73 -34.97 -9.02
C THR A 298 16.82 -35.22 -10.23
N LEU A 299 15.63 -34.63 -10.26
CA LEU A 299 14.61 -34.95 -11.26
C LEU A 299 14.94 -34.34 -12.63
N PRO A 300 14.68 -35.05 -13.75
CA PRO A 300 14.96 -34.58 -15.10
C PRO A 300 13.88 -33.59 -15.60
N LEU A 301 13.71 -32.48 -14.88
CA LEU A 301 12.76 -31.42 -15.25
C LEU A 301 13.11 -30.84 -16.64
N ASP A 302 12.09 -30.45 -17.38
CA ASP A 302 12.19 -29.60 -18.58
C ASP A 302 12.39 -28.13 -18.20
N PHE A 303 11.72 -27.67 -17.13
CA PHE A 303 11.82 -26.28 -16.64
C PHE A 303 11.52 -26.11 -15.15
N PHE A 304 12.02 -25.01 -14.59
CA PHE A 304 11.69 -24.51 -13.25
C PHE A 304 11.40 -23.00 -13.36
N LEU A 305 10.13 -22.62 -13.32
CA LEU A 305 9.66 -21.25 -13.55
C LEU A 305 9.32 -20.57 -12.23
N LEU A 306 9.84 -19.37 -12.00
CA LEU A 306 9.53 -18.55 -10.83
C LEU A 306 8.67 -17.36 -11.24
N CYS A 307 7.47 -17.23 -10.66
CA CYS A 307 6.63 -16.06 -10.83
C CYS A 307 7.06 -14.98 -9.83
N SER A 308 7.94 -14.12 -10.31
CA SER A 308 8.44 -12.93 -9.63
C SER A 308 7.59 -11.70 -10.01
N SER A 309 7.99 -10.50 -9.56
CA SER A 309 7.26 -9.24 -9.74
C SER A 309 8.21 -8.11 -10.13
N LEU A 310 7.70 -7.11 -10.85
CA LEU A 310 8.42 -5.84 -11.09
C LEU A 310 8.88 -5.16 -9.79
N ALA A 311 8.16 -5.37 -8.68
CA ALA A 311 8.55 -4.85 -7.37
C ALA A 311 9.97 -5.27 -6.94
N GLY A 312 10.41 -6.50 -7.27
CA GLY A 312 11.77 -6.96 -6.96
C GLY A 312 12.86 -6.28 -7.80
N VAL A 313 12.51 -5.71 -8.96
CA VAL A 313 13.45 -4.99 -9.83
C VAL A 313 13.52 -3.51 -9.48
N MET A 314 12.36 -2.88 -9.27
CA MET A 314 12.21 -1.43 -9.18
C MET A 314 12.10 -0.91 -7.74
N GLY A 315 11.73 -1.77 -6.79
CA GLY A 315 11.08 -1.35 -5.54
C GLY A 315 9.60 -1.01 -5.77
N ASN A 316 8.80 -1.05 -4.71
CA ASN A 316 7.42 -0.56 -4.71
C ASN A 316 7.03 -0.12 -3.28
N VAL A 317 6.42 1.06 -3.15
CA VAL A 317 5.97 1.66 -1.89
C VAL A 317 5.05 0.70 -1.11
N GLY A 318 5.32 0.53 0.19
CA GLY A 318 4.61 -0.36 1.11
C GLY A 318 5.05 -1.83 1.04
N GLN A 319 5.98 -2.18 0.14
CA GLN A 319 6.28 -3.57 -0.24
C GLN A 319 7.78 -3.91 -0.17
N ALA A 320 8.53 -3.39 0.82
CA ALA A 320 9.98 -3.62 0.93
C ALA A 320 10.35 -5.12 1.10
N ASP A 321 9.56 -5.84 1.87
CA ASP A 321 9.64 -7.29 2.09
C ASP A 321 9.24 -8.11 0.85
N TYR A 322 8.12 -7.75 0.20
CA TYR A 322 7.67 -8.40 -1.02
C TYR A 322 8.65 -8.13 -2.18
N ALA A 323 9.22 -6.93 -2.28
CA ALA A 323 10.28 -6.62 -3.22
C ALA A 323 11.50 -7.52 -2.98
N ALA A 324 11.98 -7.65 -1.73
CA ALA A 324 13.05 -8.57 -1.38
C ALA A 324 12.72 -10.04 -1.69
N ALA A 325 11.48 -10.48 -1.42
CA ALA A 325 10.99 -11.84 -1.68
C ALA A 325 11.05 -12.20 -3.18
N ASN A 326 10.71 -11.24 -4.05
CA ASN A 326 10.77 -11.42 -5.50
C ASN A 326 12.19 -11.29 -6.05
N ALA A 327 13.00 -10.36 -5.51
CA ALA A 327 14.42 -10.27 -5.85
C ALA A 327 15.22 -11.52 -5.42
N TYR A 328 14.80 -12.22 -4.37
CA TYR A 328 15.36 -13.52 -3.99
C TYR A 328 15.10 -14.58 -5.06
N LEU A 329 13.87 -14.68 -5.58
CA LEU A 329 13.55 -15.56 -6.72
C LEU A 329 14.43 -15.22 -7.93
N ASP A 330 14.61 -13.93 -8.23
CA ASP A 330 15.45 -13.49 -9.34
C ASP A 330 16.90 -13.95 -9.18
N ALA A 331 17.51 -13.72 -8.01
CA ALA A 331 18.87 -14.17 -7.71
C ALA A 331 18.96 -15.72 -7.70
N PHE A 332 17.94 -16.39 -7.16
CA PHE A 332 17.83 -17.84 -7.10
C PHE A 332 17.77 -18.48 -8.51
N ALA A 333 17.12 -17.82 -9.48
CA ALA A 333 17.11 -18.33 -10.85
C ALA A 333 18.50 -18.30 -11.51
N HIS A 334 19.29 -17.23 -11.31
CA HIS A 334 20.69 -17.20 -11.77
C HIS A 334 21.54 -18.27 -11.07
N ALA A 335 21.36 -18.45 -9.77
CA ALA A 335 22.00 -19.49 -8.96
C ALA A 335 21.70 -20.91 -9.47
N ARG A 336 20.42 -21.26 -9.61
CA ARG A 336 19.99 -22.57 -10.09
C ARG A 336 20.39 -22.79 -11.54
N GLN A 337 20.37 -21.78 -12.40
CA GLN A 337 20.85 -21.93 -13.78
C GLN A 337 22.36 -22.22 -13.86
N ALA A 338 23.17 -21.71 -12.92
CA ALA A 338 24.57 -22.11 -12.79
C ALA A 338 24.72 -23.58 -12.33
N TRP A 339 23.85 -24.06 -11.44
CA TRP A 339 23.79 -25.48 -11.04
C TRP A 339 23.34 -26.41 -12.18
N VAL A 340 22.42 -25.96 -13.05
CA VAL A 340 22.03 -26.69 -14.27
C VAL A 340 23.22 -26.80 -15.23
N LEU A 341 24.00 -25.73 -15.40
CA LEU A 341 25.23 -25.76 -16.20
C LEU A 341 26.34 -26.63 -15.57
N ALA A 342 26.33 -26.80 -14.25
CA ALA A 342 27.22 -27.72 -13.52
C ALA A 342 26.72 -29.18 -13.47
N GLY A 343 25.52 -29.47 -14.01
CA GLY A 343 24.92 -30.81 -14.00
C GLY A 343 24.38 -31.28 -12.63
N SER A 344 24.24 -30.38 -11.65
CA SER A 344 23.67 -30.70 -10.32
C SER A 344 22.18 -30.36 -10.19
N ARG A 345 21.57 -29.90 -11.29
CA ARG A 345 20.12 -29.66 -11.47
C ARG A 345 19.75 -29.88 -12.95
N HIS A 346 18.46 -30.07 -13.22
CA HIS A 346 17.93 -30.15 -14.59
C HIS A 346 16.87 -29.07 -14.87
N GLY A 347 16.59 -28.87 -16.16
CA GLY A 347 15.55 -27.98 -16.68
C GLY A 347 15.98 -26.53 -16.80
N THR A 348 15.42 -25.82 -17.78
CA THR A 348 15.61 -24.37 -17.95
C THR A 348 15.04 -23.64 -16.75
N THR A 349 15.85 -22.85 -16.05
CA THR A 349 15.37 -22.02 -14.95
C THR A 349 15.10 -20.60 -15.44
N VAL A 350 13.93 -20.03 -15.09
CA VAL A 350 13.65 -18.62 -15.39
C VAL A 350 12.81 -17.97 -14.28
N SER A 351 13.28 -16.84 -13.76
CA SER A 351 12.43 -15.89 -13.02
C SER A 351 11.80 -14.90 -13.98
N ILE A 352 10.49 -14.69 -13.89
CA ILE A 352 9.77 -13.72 -14.71
C ILE A 352 9.22 -12.63 -13.78
N ASN A 353 9.74 -11.40 -13.90
CA ASN A 353 9.22 -10.25 -13.16
C ASN A 353 7.95 -9.75 -13.83
N TRP A 354 6.79 -10.24 -13.38
CA TRP A 354 5.50 -9.93 -13.99
C TRP A 354 5.00 -8.51 -13.64
N PRO A 355 4.26 -7.85 -14.57
CA PRO A 355 3.43 -6.69 -14.28
C PRO A 355 2.07 -7.13 -13.73
N LEU A 356 1.16 -6.19 -13.52
CA LEU A 356 -0.24 -6.48 -13.16
C LEU A 356 -0.98 -7.13 -14.34
N TRP A 357 -1.58 -8.29 -14.11
CA TRP A 357 -2.39 -9.05 -15.08
C TRP A 357 -3.87 -8.70 -14.97
N ALA A 358 -4.59 -8.67 -16.10
CA ALA A 358 -6.00 -8.29 -16.15
C ALA A 358 -6.96 -9.21 -15.38
N GLN A 359 -6.62 -10.50 -15.27
CA GLN A 359 -7.52 -11.56 -14.78
C GLN A 359 -6.97 -12.31 -13.55
N ALA A 360 -5.73 -12.04 -13.11
CA ALA A 360 -5.08 -12.76 -12.02
C ALA A 360 -5.52 -12.32 -10.59
N GLY A 361 -6.63 -11.59 -10.46
CA GLY A 361 -7.25 -11.20 -9.19
C GLY A 361 -6.83 -9.82 -8.63
N MET A 362 -5.69 -9.27 -9.04
CA MET A 362 -5.23 -7.93 -8.63
C MET A 362 -5.93 -6.82 -9.43
N HIS A 363 -7.16 -6.50 -9.04
CA HIS A 363 -8.03 -5.58 -9.78
C HIS A 363 -7.70 -4.10 -9.51
N VAL A 364 -7.01 -3.47 -10.46
CA VAL A 364 -6.79 -2.01 -10.48
C VAL A 364 -8.10 -1.28 -10.84
N ARG A 365 -8.52 -0.30 -10.02
CA ARG A 365 -9.69 0.59 -10.24
C ARG A 365 -9.46 1.52 -11.46
N GLY A 366 -10.54 2.03 -12.06
CA GLY A 366 -10.50 2.77 -13.34
C GLY A 366 -9.52 3.94 -13.37
N GLU A 367 -9.64 4.87 -12.43
CA GLU A 367 -8.79 6.07 -12.31
C GLU A 367 -7.30 5.72 -12.18
N MET A 368 -6.98 4.67 -11.40
CA MET A 368 -5.62 4.17 -11.23
C MET A 368 -5.07 3.54 -12.52
N ARG A 369 -5.91 2.88 -13.34
CA ARG A 369 -5.48 2.40 -14.68
C ARG A 369 -5.18 3.55 -15.62
N GLU A 370 -5.99 4.60 -15.61
CA GLU A 370 -5.79 5.79 -16.44
C GLU A 370 -4.51 6.52 -16.03
N MET A 371 -4.28 6.70 -14.72
CA MET A 371 -3.03 7.23 -14.16
C MET A 371 -1.80 6.38 -14.58
N MET A 372 -1.88 5.05 -14.50
CA MET A 372 -0.81 4.16 -14.95
C MET A 372 -0.47 4.37 -16.44
N ARG A 373 -1.49 4.39 -17.31
CA ARG A 373 -1.32 4.61 -18.76
C ARG A 373 -0.71 5.98 -19.05
N GLU A 374 -1.28 7.03 -18.47
CA GLU A 374 -0.97 8.41 -18.83
C GLU A 374 0.31 8.95 -18.20
N ARG A 375 0.64 8.54 -16.97
CA ARG A 375 1.82 9.02 -16.24
C ARG A 375 2.99 8.03 -16.23
N LEU A 376 2.72 6.76 -15.95
CA LEU A 376 3.77 5.73 -15.87
C LEU A 376 4.09 5.12 -17.26
N GLY A 377 3.16 5.24 -18.21
CA GLY A 377 3.24 4.58 -19.51
C GLY A 377 2.93 3.08 -19.45
N THR A 378 2.43 2.57 -18.32
CA THR A 378 2.19 1.13 -18.10
C THR A 378 0.70 0.79 -18.16
N GLU A 379 0.39 -0.40 -18.64
CA GLU A 379 -0.99 -0.90 -18.77
C GLU A 379 -1.14 -2.28 -18.13
N VAL A 380 -2.37 -2.63 -17.76
CA VAL A 380 -2.69 -3.94 -17.17
C VAL A 380 -2.67 -5.01 -18.26
N MET A 381 -1.82 -6.02 -18.11
CA MET A 381 -1.47 -6.97 -19.16
C MET A 381 -2.59 -8.00 -19.44
N PRO A 382 -3.02 -8.19 -20.71
CA PRO A 382 -3.91 -9.28 -21.11
C PRO A 382 -3.28 -10.67 -20.95
N THR A 383 -4.09 -11.68 -20.64
CA THR A 383 -3.64 -13.06 -20.41
C THR A 383 -2.97 -13.67 -21.63
N GLU A 384 -3.50 -13.39 -22.82
CA GLU A 384 -3.01 -13.86 -24.12
C GLU A 384 -1.65 -13.26 -24.50
N VAL A 385 -1.30 -12.11 -23.89
CA VAL A 385 0.04 -11.52 -23.97
C VAL A 385 0.95 -12.21 -22.94
N GLY A 386 0.48 -12.41 -21.71
CA GLY A 386 1.22 -13.10 -20.65
C GLY A 386 1.67 -14.51 -21.04
N MET A 387 0.81 -15.33 -21.65
CA MET A 387 1.16 -16.71 -22.02
C MET A 387 2.14 -16.78 -23.21
N LYS A 388 2.07 -15.84 -24.14
CA LYS A 388 3.09 -15.67 -25.20
C LYS A 388 4.44 -15.27 -24.61
N VAL A 389 4.44 -14.35 -23.64
CA VAL A 389 5.66 -13.93 -22.93
C VAL A 389 6.23 -15.05 -22.07
N LEU A 390 5.40 -15.88 -21.42
CA LEU A 390 5.85 -17.08 -20.69
C LEU A 390 6.62 -18.05 -21.61
N SER A 391 6.05 -18.34 -22.78
CA SER A 391 6.68 -19.22 -23.78
C SER A 391 7.98 -18.62 -24.33
N GLN A 392 8.02 -17.31 -24.57
CA GLN A 392 9.22 -16.59 -25.00
C GLN A 392 10.30 -16.54 -23.91
N ALA A 393 9.92 -16.38 -22.64
CA ALA A 393 10.85 -16.33 -21.51
C ALA A 393 11.55 -17.68 -21.33
N LEU A 394 10.81 -18.79 -21.36
CA LEU A 394 11.39 -20.14 -21.33
C LEU A 394 12.29 -20.43 -22.55
N ALA A 395 11.88 -20.01 -23.76
CA ALA A 395 12.69 -20.15 -24.97
C ALA A 395 13.92 -19.20 -25.02
N SER A 396 13.99 -18.18 -24.17
CA SER A 396 15.03 -17.15 -24.22
C SER A 396 16.42 -17.70 -23.86
N GLY A 397 16.51 -18.62 -22.90
CA GLY A 397 17.75 -19.03 -22.24
C GLY A 397 18.29 -18.04 -21.20
N SER A 398 17.51 -17.00 -20.88
CA SER A 398 17.82 -16.03 -19.81
C SER A 398 17.28 -16.54 -18.47
N ALA A 399 18.11 -16.57 -17.43
CA ALA A 399 17.67 -16.94 -16.08
C ALA A 399 16.70 -15.93 -15.45
N GLN A 400 16.62 -14.70 -15.96
CA GLN A 400 15.69 -13.68 -15.52
C GLN A 400 15.14 -12.88 -16.71
N VAL A 401 13.83 -12.62 -16.72
CA VAL A 401 13.13 -11.81 -17.73
C VAL A 401 12.23 -10.79 -17.06
N MET A 402 12.48 -9.50 -17.32
CA MET A 402 11.60 -8.41 -16.89
C MET A 402 10.50 -8.16 -17.92
N VAL A 403 9.24 -8.10 -17.47
CA VAL A 403 8.07 -7.93 -18.33
C VAL A 403 7.35 -6.63 -17.99
N ALA A 404 7.30 -5.71 -18.95
CA ALA A 404 6.58 -4.45 -18.86
C ALA A 404 5.61 -4.31 -20.05
N HIS A 405 4.40 -3.83 -19.78
CA HIS A 405 3.31 -3.73 -20.75
C HIS A 405 2.77 -2.29 -20.82
N GLY A 406 2.37 -1.83 -22.01
CA GLY A 406 1.92 -0.46 -22.26
C GLY A 406 2.79 0.30 -23.28
N HIS A 407 2.95 1.61 -23.09
CA HIS A 407 3.66 2.53 -23.98
C HIS A 407 5.19 2.34 -23.95
N VAL A 408 5.66 1.41 -24.78
CA VAL A 408 7.07 0.96 -24.90
C VAL A 408 8.13 2.06 -24.80
N GLU A 409 8.00 3.19 -25.50
CA GLU A 409 9.04 4.25 -25.46
C GLU A 409 9.07 5.02 -24.14
N ARG A 410 7.93 5.23 -23.47
CA ARG A 410 7.88 5.83 -22.12
C ARG A 410 8.49 4.88 -21.09
N ILE A 411 8.18 3.59 -21.21
CA ILE A 411 8.76 2.52 -20.39
C ILE A 411 10.29 2.48 -20.56
N LYS A 412 10.79 2.49 -21.81
CA LYS A 412 12.23 2.56 -22.12
C LYS A 412 12.90 3.81 -21.58
N GLN A 413 12.24 4.98 -21.63
CA GLN A 413 12.79 6.22 -21.07
C GLN A 413 12.99 6.11 -19.56
N ARG A 414 12.03 5.55 -18.82
CA ARG A 414 12.11 5.34 -17.36
C ARG A 414 13.05 4.19 -16.94
N LEU A 415 13.32 3.22 -17.82
CA LEU A 415 14.24 2.11 -17.56
C LEU A 415 15.71 2.39 -17.95
N ARG A 416 16.00 3.55 -18.55
CA ARG A 416 17.39 3.98 -18.76
C ARG A 416 17.99 4.42 -17.41
N PRO A 417 19.27 4.10 -17.13
CA PRO A 417 19.99 4.76 -16.05
C PRO A 417 19.95 6.27 -16.22
N ALA A 418 19.82 7.00 -15.11
CA ALA A 418 19.83 8.46 -15.09
C ALA A 418 21.25 9.00 -15.36
N VAL A 419 21.70 8.90 -16.60
CA VAL A 419 22.84 9.67 -17.09
C VAL A 419 22.46 11.14 -16.97
N ALA A 420 23.29 11.93 -16.29
CA ALA A 420 23.02 13.33 -15.97
C ALA A 420 23.13 14.27 -17.18
N THR A 421 22.28 14.08 -18.20
CA THR A 421 21.98 15.15 -19.15
C THR A 421 21.10 16.18 -18.46
N VAL A 422 21.73 17.16 -17.82
CA VAL A 422 21.13 18.47 -17.57
C VAL A 422 20.81 19.06 -18.95
N GLN A 423 19.58 18.84 -19.43
CA GLN A 423 19.14 19.42 -20.68
C GLN A 423 18.87 20.90 -20.46
N GLN A 424 19.90 21.73 -20.71
CA GLN A 424 19.69 23.13 -21.04
C GLN A 424 18.63 23.20 -22.17
N PRO A 425 17.59 24.04 -22.05
CA PRO A 425 16.52 24.09 -23.03
C PRO A 425 17.09 24.52 -24.39
N ALA A 426 17.00 23.64 -25.37
CA ALA A 426 17.68 23.81 -26.65
C ALA A 426 17.13 25.01 -27.46
N SER A 427 17.90 26.08 -27.52
CA SER A 427 17.61 27.27 -28.33
C SER A 427 17.44 26.91 -29.81
N ARG A 428 16.21 27.00 -30.33
CA ARG A 428 15.94 26.86 -31.77
C ARG A 428 16.47 28.08 -32.51
N VAL A 429 17.69 27.98 -33.05
CA VAL A 429 18.23 28.98 -33.98
C VAL A 429 17.46 28.93 -35.29
N GLY A 430 16.58 29.91 -35.50
CA GLY A 430 15.99 30.22 -36.81
C GLY A 430 16.74 31.40 -37.45
N LEU A 431 17.17 31.26 -38.70
CA LEU A 431 17.93 32.30 -39.41
C LEU A 431 17.04 33.46 -39.87
N LEU A 432 17.46 34.70 -39.58
CA LEU A 432 17.09 35.93 -40.30
C LEU A 432 18.30 36.90 -40.35
N ASP A 433 18.21 37.92 -41.21
CA ASP A 433 19.36 38.70 -41.72
C ASP A 433 20.11 39.61 -40.72
N PRO A 434 21.40 39.90 -40.97
CA PRO A 434 22.25 40.70 -40.09
C PRO A 434 22.24 42.21 -40.43
N SER A 435 21.28 42.97 -39.89
CA SER A 435 21.39 44.45 -39.89
C SER A 435 20.67 45.13 -38.73
N VAL A 436 21.42 45.48 -37.69
CA VAL A 436 21.46 46.76 -36.92
C VAL A 436 22.41 46.51 -35.74
N ALA A 437 23.30 47.46 -35.46
CA ALA A 437 24.32 47.34 -34.41
C ALA A 437 23.92 48.11 -33.13
N GLU A 438 24.69 47.89 -32.07
CA GLU A 438 24.74 48.70 -30.83
C GLU A 438 23.44 48.72 -30.00
N HIS A 439 23.37 47.83 -29.00
CA HIS A 439 23.54 48.20 -27.57
C HIS A 439 23.61 46.92 -26.72
N SER A 440 24.68 46.77 -25.93
CA SER A 440 24.80 45.69 -24.93
C SER A 440 24.44 46.19 -23.53
N PRO A 441 23.54 45.51 -22.81
CA PRO A 441 23.55 45.43 -21.35
C PRO A 441 24.18 44.11 -20.89
N ASP A 442 24.77 44.10 -19.69
CA ASP A 442 25.33 42.89 -19.09
C ASP A 442 24.27 41.82 -18.79
N LEU A 443 24.68 40.55 -18.84
CA LEU A 443 23.86 39.39 -18.43
C LEU A 443 24.46 38.67 -17.21
N ASP A 444 24.80 39.45 -16.18
CA ASP A 444 24.79 38.96 -14.79
C ASP A 444 23.34 38.87 -14.30
N GLN A 445 22.53 38.02 -14.96
CA GLN A 445 21.15 37.73 -14.56
C GLN A 445 21.12 36.46 -13.70
N GLN A 446 21.28 36.66 -12.39
CA GLN A 446 20.69 35.73 -11.43
C GLN A 446 19.18 35.61 -11.73
N PRO A 447 18.57 34.42 -11.60
CA PRO A 447 17.13 34.27 -11.81
C PRO A 447 16.39 35.21 -10.86
N ALA A 448 15.47 36.00 -11.41
CA ALA A 448 14.73 37.00 -10.64
C ALA A 448 14.04 36.34 -9.44
N PRO A 449 14.04 36.99 -8.25
CA PRO A 449 13.47 36.39 -7.06
C PRO A 449 11.99 36.09 -7.27
N ILE A 450 11.65 34.80 -7.20
CA ILE A 450 10.27 34.33 -7.19
C ILE A 450 9.60 34.93 -5.95
N ALA A 451 8.48 35.62 -6.14
CA ALA A 451 7.73 36.20 -5.04
C ALA A 451 7.18 35.07 -4.14
N ARG A 452 7.86 34.81 -3.01
CA ARG A 452 7.51 33.74 -2.05
C ARG A 452 6.06 33.86 -1.57
N GLU A 453 5.58 35.09 -1.42
CA GLU A 453 4.18 35.43 -1.10
C GLU A 453 3.20 34.98 -2.19
N ALA A 454 3.54 35.14 -3.48
CA ALA A 454 2.68 34.72 -4.58
C ALA A 454 2.64 33.19 -4.73
N LEU A 455 3.77 32.50 -4.52
CA LEU A 455 3.80 31.04 -4.45
C LEU A 455 3.01 30.53 -3.24
N CYS A 456 3.16 31.16 -2.07
CA CYS A 456 2.36 30.88 -0.88
C CYS A 456 0.86 30.99 -1.17
N GLN A 457 0.42 32.14 -1.69
CA GLN A 457 -1.00 32.36 -1.95
C GLN A 457 -1.56 31.41 -3.01
N GLN A 458 -0.77 31.00 -4.01
CA GLN A 458 -1.21 29.95 -4.96
C GLN A 458 -1.27 28.56 -4.32
N LEU A 459 -0.36 28.21 -3.41
CA LEU A 459 -0.42 26.93 -2.68
C LEU A 459 -1.58 26.91 -1.68
N CYS A 460 -1.83 27.99 -0.94
CA CYS A 460 -3.03 28.17 -0.13
C CYS A 460 -4.28 28.05 -1.01
N ASN A 461 -4.34 28.73 -2.17
CA ASN A 461 -5.44 28.58 -3.11
C ASN A 461 -5.63 27.11 -3.57
N HIS A 462 -4.57 26.34 -3.84
CA HIS A 462 -4.70 24.92 -4.19
C HIS A 462 -5.20 24.06 -3.02
N VAL A 463 -4.81 24.39 -1.78
CA VAL A 463 -5.30 23.76 -0.54
C VAL A 463 -6.78 24.08 -0.32
N CYS A 464 -7.19 25.35 -0.35
CA CYS A 464 -8.58 25.81 -0.30
C CYS A 464 -9.44 25.16 -1.39
N ASN A 465 -8.95 25.08 -2.63
CA ASN A 465 -9.64 24.43 -3.74
C ASN A 465 -9.69 22.89 -3.66
N LEU A 466 -9.03 22.28 -2.67
CA LEU A 466 -9.05 20.83 -2.42
C LEU A 466 -9.92 20.49 -1.19
N LEU A 467 -9.82 21.30 -0.13
CA LEU A 467 -10.59 21.16 1.11
C LEU A 467 -11.95 21.86 1.12
N LYS A 468 -12.14 22.85 0.22
CA LYS A 468 -13.30 23.76 0.13
C LYS A 468 -13.49 24.69 1.34
N THR A 469 -12.39 25.12 1.95
CA THR A 469 -12.31 26.19 2.98
C THR A 469 -11.95 27.54 2.36
N GLU A 470 -12.19 28.62 3.11
CA GLU A 470 -11.83 29.98 2.70
C GLU A 470 -10.32 30.25 2.88
N VAL A 471 -9.78 31.22 2.13
CA VAL A 471 -8.33 31.50 2.09
C VAL A 471 -7.81 32.02 3.43
N ASP A 472 -8.63 32.76 4.17
CA ASP A 472 -8.28 33.36 5.46
C ASP A 472 -8.24 32.33 6.63
N GLU A 473 -8.63 31.08 6.39
CA GLU A 473 -8.60 29.99 7.39
C GLU A 473 -7.34 29.10 7.30
N ILE A 474 -6.50 29.31 6.28
CA ILE A 474 -5.30 28.50 6.01
C ILE A 474 -4.03 29.23 6.48
N ASP A 475 -3.53 28.86 7.67
CA ASP A 475 -2.19 29.20 8.14
C ASP A 475 -1.15 28.33 7.41
N ALA A 476 -0.19 28.98 6.76
CA ALA A 476 0.90 28.30 6.06
C ALA A 476 1.84 27.51 6.99
N GLN A 477 1.85 27.81 8.30
CA GLN A 477 2.63 27.11 9.33
C GLN A 477 1.91 25.88 9.91
N THR A 478 0.59 25.75 9.75
CA THR A 478 -0.19 24.61 10.27
C THR A 478 -0.03 23.39 9.36
N SER A 479 -0.15 22.19 9.95
CA SER A 479 0.01 20.94 9.22
C SER A 479 -1.18 20.65 8.31
N LEU A 480 -0.92 20.31 7.05
CA LEU A 480 -1.93 19.85 6.08
C LEU A 480 -2.73 18.66 6.61
N ALA A 481 -2.11 17.79 7.41
CA ALA A 481 -2.80 16.66 8.07
C ALA A 481 -3.79 17.12 9.16
N GLU A 482 -3.55 18.25 9.83
CA GLU A 482 -4.50 18.85 10.79
C GLU A 482 -5.68 19.51 10.07
N TYR A 483 -5.44 20.00 8.85
CA TYR A 483 -6.49 20.38 7.89
C TYR A 483 -7.18 19.18 7.19
N GLY A 484 -6.93 17.95 7.65
CA GLY A 484 -7.63 16.75 7.16
C GLY A 484 -7.06 16.10 5.91
N PHE A 485 -5.84 16.43 5.47
CA PHE A 485 -5.18 15.69 4.39
C PHE A 485 -4.86 14.24 4.83
N ASP A 486 -5.44 13.29 4.10
CA ASP A 486 -5.09 11.87 4.15
C ASP A 486 -4.23 11.45 2.94
N SER A 487 -3.89 10.16 2.83
CA SER A 487 -3.09 9.61 1.73
C SER A 487 -3.71 9.85 0.34
N ILE A 488 -5.04 9.95 0.24
CA ILE A 488 -5.75 10.23 -1.02
C ILE A 488 -5.65 11.73 -1.34
N THR A 489 -5.88 12.59 -0.35
CA THR A 489 -5.84 14.05 -0.47
C THR A 489 -4.41 14.53 -0.80
N PHE A 490 -3.39 13.99 -0.13
CA PHE A 490 -1.98 14.17 -0.50
C PHE A 490 -1.71 13.72 -1.94
N THR A 491 -2.30 12.62 -2.39
CA THR A 491 -2.16 12.17 -3.79
C THR A 491 -2.80 13.14 -4.77
N LEU A 492 -4.01 13.62 -4.50
CA LEU A 492 -4.69 14.62 -5.33
C LEU A 492 -3.93 15.97 -5.35
N PHE A 493 -3.30 16.36 -4.25
CA PHE A 493 -2.50 17.58 -4.15
C PHE A 493 -1.20 17.51 -4.95
N ALA A 494 -0.39 16.44 -4.79
CA ALA A 494 0.75 16.18 -5.67
C ALA A 494 0.32 16.18 -7.14
N ASN A 495 -0.78 15.49 -7.45
CA ASN A 495 -1.30 15.42 -8.81
C ASN A 495 -1.64 16.79 -9.40
N ARG A 496 -2.19 17.72 -8.60
CA ARG A 496 -2.55 19.08 -9.00
C ARG A 496 -1.33 19.98 -9.15
N LEU A 497 -0.38 19.95 -8.21
CA LEU A 497 0.86 20.74 -8.28
C LEU A 497 1.75 20.29 -9.45
N ASN A 498 1.90 18.99 -9.66
CA ASN A 498 2.63 18.42 -10.81
C ASN A 498 2.02 18.87 -12.14
N GLN A 499 0.69 18.97 -12.22
CA GLN A 499 -0.01 19.43 -13.41
C GLN A 499 0.07 20.95 -13.60
N SER A 500 -0.03 21.75 -12.53
CA SER A 500 0.02 23.22 -12.60
C SER A 500 1.41 23.77 -12.92
N TYR A 501 2.48 23.13 -12.40
CA TYR A 501 3.85 23.67 -12.43
C TYR A 501 4.87 22.72 -13.09
N GLN A 502 4.42 21.62 -13.71
CA GLN A 502 5.25 20.66 -14.45
C GLN A 502 6.34 19.98 -13.59
N LEU A 503 5.94 19.54 -12.39
CA LEU A 503 6.79 18.93 -11.35
C LEU A 503 6.60 17.40 -11.28
N ASP A 504 7.48 16.71 -10.54
CA ASP A 504 7.38 15.27 -10.26
C ASP A 504 7.38 14.99 -8.74
N LEU A 505 6.46 15.65 -8.01
CA LEU A 505 6.28 15.44 -6.57
C LEU A 505 5.58 14.10 -6.29
N SER A 506 6.13 13.31 -5.37
CA SER A 506 5.48 12.11 -4.81
C SER A 506 4.49 12.50 -3.71
N PRO A 507 3.33 11.82 -3.56
CA PRO A 507 2.41 12.04 -2.43
C PRO A 507 3.08 11.84 -1.06
N ALA A 508 4.11 11.00 -0.97
CA ALA A 508 4.86 10.75 0.26
C ALA A 508 5.61 12.00 0.78
N LEU A 509 5.90 12.96 -0.10
CA LEU A 509 6.63 14.19 0.21
C LEU A 509 5.96 15.01 1.33
N PHE A 510 4.63 15.02 1.39
CA PHE A 510 3.88 15.87 2.32
C PHE A 510 3.83 15.34 3.77
N TYR A 511 4.29 14.11 4.04
CA TYR A 511 4.53 13.67 5.42
C TYR A 511 5.81 14.31 6.01
N GLU A 512 6.75 14.65 5.13
CA GLU A 512 8.02 15.31 5.46
C GLU A 512 7.85 16.83 5.47
N TYR A 513 7.36 17.39 4.37
CA TYR A 513 7.03 18.81 4.20
C TYR A 513 5.53 19.02 4.44
N SER A 514 5.12 18.96 5.71
CA SER A 514 3.71 18.86 6.07
C SER A 514 2.98 20.20 6.23
N THR A 515 3.66 21.33 6.03
CA THR A 515 3.06 22.67 6.06
C THR A 515 3.27 23.35 4.71
N ILE A 516 2.46 24.37 4.38
CA ILE A 516 2.60 25.10 3.12
C ILE A 516 3.94 25.85 3.09
N GLU A 517 4.36 26.41 4.22
CA GLU A 517 5.66 27.06 4.38
C GLU A 517 6.83 26.11 4.05
N GLN A 518 6.80 24.88 4.60
CA GLN A 518 7.81 23.85 4.34
C GLN A 518 7.81 23.40 2.87
N LEU A 519 6.63 23.32 2.25
CA LEU A 519 6.48 22.98 0.85
C LEU A 519 7.01 24.09 -0.08
N ILE A 520 6.78 25.37 0.25
CA ILE A 520 7.36 26.52 -0.46
C ILE A 520 8.89 26.43 -0.48
N ASP A 521 9.51 26.24 0.68
CA ASP A 521 10.96 26.25 0.78
C ASP A 521 11.59 25.03 0.06
N TYR A 522 10.95 23.86 0.11
CA TYR A 522 11.32 22.71 -0.73
C TYR A 522 11.17 22.98 -2.24
N LEU A 523 10.07 23.60 -2.65
CA LEU A 523 9.78 23.92 -4.06
C LEU A 523 10.75 24.97 -4.61
N LEU A 524 11.08 26.00 -3.84
CA LEU A 524 12.07 27.00 -4.22
C LEU A 524 13.49 26.42 -4.25
N ALA A 525 13.85 25.51 -3.33
CA ALA A 525 15.15 24.86 -3.34
C ALA A 525 15.37 23.90 -4.52
N ASN A 526 14.35 23.13 -4.90
CA ASN A 526 14.49 22.02 -5.87
C ASN A 526 13.91 22.29 -7.26
N TYR A 527 12.97 23.25 -7.39
CA TYR A 527 12.19 23.47 -8.63
C TYR A 527 12.15 24.94 -9.09
N ALA A 528 13.02 25.82 -8.57
CA ALA A 528 13.06 27.25 -8.93
C ALA A 528 13.00 27.52 -10.45
N ALA A 529 13.75 26.79 -11.27
CA ALA A 529 13.78 26.98 -12.72
C ALA A 529 12.44 26.67 -13.42
N ALA A 530 11.66 25.71 -12.91
CA ALA A 530 10.32 25.42 -13.41
C ALA A 530 9.32 26.49 -12.93
N LEU A 531 9.39 26.85 -11.65
CA LEU A 531 8.48 27.82 -11.03
C LEU A 531 8.67 29.24 -11.59
N ALA A 532 9.89 29.64 -11.97
CA ALA A 532 10.17 30.93 -12.58
C ALA A 532 9.36 31.19 -13.87
N ALA A 533 9.00 30.14 -14.63
CA ALA A 533 8.15 30.25 -15.81
C ALA A 533 6.67 30.56 -15.48
N HIS A 534 6.25 30.31 -14.24
CA HIS A 534 4.87 30.49 -13.77
C HIS A 534 4.68 31.73 -12.87
N PHE A 535 5.77 32.31 -12.34
CA PHE A 535 5.74 33.46 -11.41
C PHE A 535 6.65 34.63 -11.85
N PRO A 536 6.38 35.30 -13.00
CA PRO A 536 7.19 36.41 -13.48
C PRO A 536 7.05 37.68 -12.62
N THR A 537 8.16 38.20 -12.11
CA THR A 537 8.18 39.34 -11.18
C THR A 537 7.95 40.69 -11.88
N THR A 538 6.80 41.32 -11.69
CA THR A 538 6.52 42.68 -12.19
C THR A 538 7.12 43.75 -11.27
N VAL A 539 8.27 44.31 -11.64
CA VAL A 539 8.88 45.44 -10.91
C VAL A 539 8.16 46.75 -11.25
N ALA A 540 7.34 47.24 -10.32
CA ALA A 540 6.72 48.56 -10.40
C ALA A 540 7.62 49.63 -9.74
N VAL A 541 8.02 50.66 -10.48
CA VAL A 541 8.87 51.75 -9.97
C VAL A 541 8.01 52.81 -9.26
N PRO A 542 8.26 53.14 -7.98
CA PRO A 542 7.50 54.17 -7.28
C PRO A 542 7.95 55.59 -7.68
N LEU A 543 7.01 56.43 -8.09
CA LEU A 543 7.20 57.88 -8.24
C LEU A 543 6.81 58.60 -6.95
N ALA A 544 7.69 59.46 -6.44
CA ALA A 544 7.53 60.12 -5.14
C ALA A 544 6.69 61.41 -5.23
N GLY A 545 6.01 61.78 -4.13
CA GLY A 545 5.44 63.12 -3.99
C GLY A 545 4.64 63.39 -2.71
N HIS A 546 5.29 64.07 -1.75
CA HIS A 546 4.80 65.16 -0.87
C HIS A 546 3.39 65.12 -0.21
N SER A 547 3.08 65.72 0.95
CA SER A 547 3.82 66.21 2.15
C SER A 547 2.77 66.88 3.08
N GLY A 548 2.86 66.69 4.40
CA GLY A 548 2.53 67.76 5.37
C GLY A 548 1.29 67.66 6.29
N ALA A 549 1.54 68.06 7.55
CA ALA A 549 0.64 68.69 8.54
C ALA A 549 -0.38 67.87 9.39
N SER A 550 -0.36 68.20 10.68
CA SER A 550 -1.38 68.02 11.75
C SER A 550 -1.60 69.42 12.38
N PRO A 551 -2.32 69.65 13.52
CA PRO A 551 -3.26 68.84 14.34
C PRO A 551 -4.73 69.40 14.21
N ILE A 552 -5.69 69.53 15.16
CA ILE A 552 -5.82 69.44 16.65
C ILE A 552 -7.30 69.20 17.07
N ASP A 553 -7.51 68.74 18.32
CA ASP A 553 -8.56 69.08 19.32
C ASP A 553 -10.09 69.09 19.01
N ALA A 554 -11.02 68.83 19.96
CA ALA A 554 -10.92 68.27 21.34
C ALA A 554 -12.32 67.90 21.94
N GLY A 555 -12.31 67.18 23.08
CA GLY A 555 -13.47 66.88 23.96
C GLY A 555 -13.94 65.41 23.88
N GLY A 556 -14.27 64.67 24.95
CA GLY A 556 -14.46 64.98 26.39
C GLY A 556 -15.83 64.40 26.86
N SER A 557 -16.02 63.75 28.03
CA SER A 557 -15.15 63.53 29.20
C SER A 557 -15.66 62.38 30.12
N GLY A 558 -14.78 61.82 30.98
CA GLY A 558 -15.10 60.80 32.03
C GLY A 558 -15.14 59.34 31.52
N GLY A 559 -14.70 58.30 32.24
CA GLY A 559 -14.34 58.11 33.67
C GLY A 559 -15.25 57.01 34.26
N LEU A 560 -14.82 55.96 34.97
CA LEU A 560 -13.57 55.64 35.71
C LEU A 560 -13.31 54.10 35.67
N GLY A 561 -12.13 53.66 36.16
CA GLY A 561 -11.89 52.27 36.60
C GLY A 561 -10.91 51.50 35.71
N GLY A 562 -9.85 50.94 36.30
CA GLY A 562 -8.84 50.13 35.60
C GLY A 562 -8.55 48.82 36.33
N GLY A 563 -7.90 47.89 35.62
CA GLY A 563 -7.46 46.59 36.15
C GLY A 563 -7.46 45.50 35.08
N GLN A 564 -6.35 44.79 34.94
CA GLN A 564 -6.23 43.63 34.05
C GLN A 564 -6.88 42.39 34.66
N PRO A 565 -7.48 41.48 33.86
CA PRO A 565 -7.69 40.10 34.23
C PRO A 565 -6.55 39.19 33.70
N PRO A 566 -5.84 38.45 34.56
CA PRO A 566 -5.04 37.30 34.14
C PRO A 566 -5.80 35.97 34.33
N SER A 567 -5.41 34.96 33.56
CA SER A 567 -5.49 33.49 33.78
C SER A 567 -6.38 32.92 34.91
N GLY A 568 -7.20 31.90 34.60
CA GLY A 568 -7.49 30.83 35.57
C GLY A 568 -8.75 29.99 35.37
N VAL A 569 -8.55 28.68 35.16
CA VAL A 569 -9.30 27.50 35.65
C VAL A 569 -10.79 27.64 36.02
N TRP A 570 -11.62 26.75 35.45
CA TRP A 570 -12.99 26.46 35.91
C TRP A 570 -13.14 24.95 36.20
N ASP A 571 -13.75 24.58 37.33
CA ASP A 571 -14.08 23.19 37.66
C ASP A 571 -15.29 23.11 38.63
N THR A 572 -16.21 22.14 38.40
CA THR A 572 -17.46 21.83 39.15
C THR A 572 -18.46 23.00 39.38
N ALA A 573 -19.79 22.85 39.43
CA ALA A 573 -20.65 21.77 39.90
C ALA A 573 -22.13 21.95 39.42
N ASN A 574 -23.00 21.00 39.76
CA ASN A 574 -24.40 20.87 39.33
C ASN A 574 -25.42 21.13 40.47
N PRO A 575 -26.58 21.75 40.20
CA PRO A 575 -27.85 21.37 40.86
C PRO A 575 -29.01 21.15 39.85
N ALA A 576 -30.03 20.33 40.11
CA ALA A 576 -30.54 19.81 41.39
C ALA A 576 -31.23 18.42 41.27
N ARG A 577 -31.62 17.83 42.41
CA ARG A 577 -32.43 16.59 42.48
C ARG A 577 -33.36 16.59 43.70
N GLY A 578 -34.56 16.03 43.54
CA GLY A 578 -35.54 15.76 44.60
C GLY A 578 -36.88 15.35 43.97
N LEU A 579 -37.72 14.47 44.54
CA LEU A 579 -37.71 13.76 45.83
C LEU A 579 -38.21 12.31 45.61
N LEU A 580 -37.90 11.37 46.51
CA LEU A 580 -38.83 10.36 47.07
C LEU A 580 -38.10 9.37 48.02
N SER A 581 -38.88 8.72 48.89
CA SER A 581 -38.43 7.84 49.99
C SER A 581 -38.44 6.34 49.60
N PRO A 582 -37.74 5.44 50.33
CA PRO A 582 -37.37 4.12 49.81
C PRO A 582 -38.47 3.05 49.89
N GLY A 583 -38.54 2.22 48.83
CA GLY A 583 -39.23 0.92 48.80
C GLY A 583 -38.24 -0.26 48.86
N PRO A 584 -38.72 -1.52 48.92
CA PRO A 584 -37.89 -2.70 49.15
C PRO A 584 -36.94 -3.03 47.99
N GLN A 585 -35.83 -3.69 48.32
CA GLN A 585 -34.77 -4.05 47.37
C GLN A 585 -35.24 -5.13 46.37
N LEU A 586 -35.15 -4.80 45.08
CA LEU A 586 -35.10 -5.81 44.01
C LEU A 586 -33.72 -6.50 43.99
N PRO A 587 -33.61 -7.75 43.49
CA PRO A 587 -32.34 -8.45 43.42
C PRO A 587 -31.32 -7.69 42.58
N SER A 588 -30.06 -7.68 43.03
CA SER A 588 -28.99 -6.95 42.34
C SER A 588 -28.68 -7.55 40.97
N ALA A 589 -28.76 -6.72 39.93
CA ALA A 589 -28.23 -7.02 38.61
C ALA A 589 -26.74 -7.44 38.67
N PRO A 590 -26.25 -8.29 37.75
CA PRO A 590 -24.84 -8.68 37.72
C PRO A 590 -23.96 -7.44 37.53
N ARG A 591 -23.02 -7.23 38.45
CA ARG A 591 -22.04 -6.15 38.34
C ARG A 591 -21.05 -6.49 37.23
N VAL A 592 -20.96 -5.63 36.21
CA VAL A 592 -19.83 -5.63 35.28
C VAL A 592 -18.54 -5.49 36.10
N GLY A 593 -17.55 -6.34 35.82
CA GLY A 593 -16.36 -6.48 36.65
C GLY A 593 -15.34 -5.37 36.42
N THR A 594 -14.65 -4.95 37.49
CA THR A 594 -13.47 -4.09 37.37
C THR A 594 -12.35 -4.80 36.57
N PRO A 595 -11.53 -4.10 35.77
CA PRO A 595 -10.47 -4.72 34.97
C PRO A 595 -9.45 -5.42 35.87
N GLY A 596 -9.35 -6.76 35.80
CA GLY A 596 -8.75 -7.47 36.94
C GLY A 596 -8.44 -8.96 36.83
N LYS A 597 -8.15 -9.52 35.65
CA LYS A 597 -7.26 -10.68 35.39
C LYS A 597 -7.41 -11.20 33.95
N ALA A 598 -6.31 -11.64 33.34
CA ALA A 598 -6.35 -12.42 32.12
C ALA A 598 -7.15 -13.72 32.35
N ARG A 599 -8.13 -14.00 31.48
CA ARG A 599 -8.84 -15.28 31.47
C ARG A 599 -7.91 -16.40 30.97
N ALA A 600 -8.18 -17.63 31.37
CA ALA A 600 -7.50 -18.79 30.79
C ALA A 600 -7.92 -18.95 29.33
N SER A 601 -6.96 -19.18 28.44
CA SER A 601 -7.20 -19.43 27.02
C SER A 601 -8.15 -20.63 26.83
N GLY A 602 -9.16 -20.47 25.96
CA GLY A 602 -10.19 -21.48 25.72
C GLY A 602 -11.45 -21.38 26.60
N SER A 603 -11.69 -20.26 27.30
CA SER A 603 -13.01 -19.99 27.87
C SER A 603 -14.03 -19.69 26.77
N ALA A 604 -15.09 -20.49 26.67
CA ALA A 604 -16.11 -20.33 25.62
C ALA A 604 -16.78 -18.93 25.65
N ILE A 605 -16.85 -18.28 24.49
CA ILE A 605 -17.54 -17.00 24.29
C ILE A 605 -19.05 -17.26 24.16
N ALA A 606 -19.86 -16.52 24.92
CA ALA A 606 -21.32 -16.57 24.84
C ALA A 606 -21.85 -15.44 23.94
N ILE A 607 -22.71 -15.78 22.98
CA ILE A 607 -23.56 -14.80 22.31
C ILE A 607 -24.75 -14.56 23.25
N ILE A 608 -24.82 -13.37 23.84
CA ILE A 608 -25.79 -13.04 24.90
C ILE A 608 -27.01 -12.24 24.43
N GLY A 609 -26.95 -11.66 23.23
CA GLY A 609 -28.07 -11.02 22.54
C GLY A 609 -27.73 -10.80 21.06
N MET A 610 -28.75 -10.58 20.23
CA MET A 610 -28.62 -10.40 18.78
C MET A 610 -29.71 -9.50 18.20
N SER A 611 -29.42 -8.86 17.07
CA SER A 611 -30.40 -8.09 16.31
C SER A 611 -30.02 -8.06 14.83
N GLY A 612 -30.96 -7.64 13.97
CA GLY A 612 -30.72 -7.43 12.55
C GLY A 612 -32.02 -7.18 11.79
N ILE A 613 -31.91 -6.73 10.54
CA ILE A 613 -33.02 -6.56 9.60
C ILE A 613 -32.58 -7.01 8.22
N PHE A 614 -33.46 -7.71 7.50
CA PHE A 614 -33.13 -8.40 6.26
C PHE A 614 -34.32 -8.31 5.29
N PRO A 615 -34.12 -8.57 3.98
CA PRO A 615 -35.23 -8.62 3.03
C PRO A 615 -36.33 -9.58 3.49
N GLN A 616 -37.57 -9.07 3.57
CA GLN A 616 -38.75 -9.78 4.06
C GLN A 616 -38.62 -10.36 5.50
N ALA A 617 -37.76 -9.77 6.36
CA ALA A 617 -37.61 -10.14 7.77
C ALA A 617 -37.21 -8.93 8.64
N SER A 618 -38.12 -8.49 9.51
CA SER A 618 -37.97 -7.37 10.45
C SER A 618 -36.94 -7.59 11.58
N ASP A 619 -36.55 -8.86 11.78
CA ASP A 619 -35.80 -9.35 12.93
C ASP A 619 -35.14 -10.70 12.62
N VAL A 620 -34.27 -11.17 13.51
CA VAL A 620 -33.47 -12.39 13.34
C VAL A 620 -34.35 -13.66 13.40
N GLN A 621 -35.43 -13.62 14.18
CA GLN A 621 -36.39 -14.71 14.34
C GLN A 621 -37.24 -14.89 13.06
N SER A 622 -37.58 -13.80 12.38
CA SER A 622 -38.21 -13.79 11.05
C SER A 622 -37.26 -14.28 9.97
N LEU A 623 -35.97 -13.87 10.02
CA LEU A 623 -34.94 -14.42 9.12
C LEU A 623 -34.80 -15.93 9.31
N TRP A 624 -34.68 -16.41 10.55
CA TRP A 624 -34.59 -17.83 10.87
C TRP A 624 -35.81 -18.61 10.36
N SER A 625 -37.00 -18.02 10.48
CA SER A 625 -38.25 -18.58 9.96
C SER A 625 -38.29 -18.65 8.43
N ASN A 626 -37.77 -17.63 7.73
CA ASN A 626 -37.61 -17.63 6.26
C ASN A 626 -36.59 -18.68 5.81
N LEU A 627 -35.46 -18.83 6.51
CA LEU A 627 -34.43 -19.84 6.24
C LEU A 627 -34.96 -21.27 6.42
N LEU A 628 -35.66 -21.56 7.52
CA LEU A 628 -36.30 -22.87 7.75
C LEU A 628 -37.39 -23.19 6.73
N ALA A 629 -38.09 -22.18 6.22
CA ALA A 629 -39.09 -22.32 5.16
C ALA A 629 -38.51 -22.41 3.74
N GLY A 630 -37.19 -22.22 3.56
CA GLY A 630 -36.56 -22.14 2.24
C GLY A 630 -37.07 -20.98 1.38
N ARG A 631 -37.50 -19.88 2.01
CA ARG A 631 -38.12 -18.73 1.33
C ARG A 631 -37.07 -17.91 0.58
N ASP A 632 -37.23 -17.80 -0.74
CA ASP A 632 -36.57 -16.75 -1.52
C ASP A 632 -37.16 -15.39 -1.15
N CYS A 633 -36.30 -14.46 -0.72
CA CYS A 633 -36.67 -13.12 -0.28
C CYS A 633 -36.34 -12.04 -1.33
N ILE A 634 -35.89 -12.43 -2.53
CA ILE A 634 -35.69 -11.55 -3.67
C ILE A 634 -37.03 -11.24 -4.35
N SER A 635 -37.27 -9.96 -4.66
CA SER A 635 -38.44 -9.46 -5.38
C SER A 635 -38.05 -8.53 -6.52
N GLU A 636 -39.01 -8.16 -7.38
CA GLU A 636 -38.80 -7.14 -8.39
C GLU A 636 -38.63 -5.78 -7.71
N ILE A 637 -37.65 -4.98 -8.16
CA ILE A 637 -37.28 -3.72 -7.50
C ILE A 637 -38.50 -2.78 -7.50
N PRO A 638 -38.99 -2.34 -6.32
CA PRO A 638 -40.22 -1.58 -6.22
C PRO A 638 -40.01 -0.12 -6.67
N PRO A 639 -41.07 0.56 -7.17
CA PRO A 639 -41.00 1.96 -7.61
C PRO A 639 -40.54 2.96 -6.52
N THR A 640 -40.58 2.56 -5.25
CA THR A 640 -40.12 3.33 -4.08
C THR A 640 -38.60 3.29 -3.85
N ARG A 641 -37.83 2.61 -4.71
CA ARG A 641 -36.36 2.54 -4.62
C ARG A 641 -35.70 3.22 -5.82
N TRP A 642 -35.83 2.67 -7.04
CA TRP A 642 -35.39 3.33 -8.27
C TRP A 642 -36.10 2.76 -9.51
N ASP A 643 -36.25 3.60 -10.55
CA ASP A 643 -36.78 3.21 -11.85
C ASP A 643 -35.76 2.36 -12.63
N TRP A 644 -35.82 1.04 -12.40
CA TRP A 644 -35.01 0.07 -13.13
C TRP A 644 -35.48 -0.08 -14.59
N GLN A 645 -36.75 0.21 -14.91
CA GLN A 645 -37.29 0.11 -16.27
C GLN A 645 -36.58 1.08 -17.23
N SER A 646 -36.31 2.32 -16.78
CA SER A 646 -35.53 3.32 -17.51
C SER A 646 -34.11 2.82 -17.85
N ALA A 647 -33.48 2.11 -16.91
CA ALA A 647 -32.15 1.53 -17.02
C ALA A 647 -32.13 0.15 -17.69
N PHE A 648 -33.28 -0.48 -17.96
CA PHE A 648 -33.32 -1.86 -18.45
C PHE A 648 -32.76 -1.97 -19.89
N GLY A 649 -31.90 -2.95 -20.13
CA GLY A 649 -31.24 -3.18 -21.42
C GLY A 649 -30.08 -4.18 -21.35
N ASN A 650 -29.37 -4.37 -22.47
CA ASN A 650 -28.16 -5.19 -22.52
C ASN A 650 -26.93 -4.35 -22.09
N PRO A 651 -26.21 -4.69 -21.00
CA PRO A 651 -25.02 -3.95 -20.57
C PRO A 651 -23.91 -3.88 -21.62
N ALA A 652 -23.79 -4.89 -22.48
CA ALA A 652 -22.76 -4.95 -23.53
C ALA A 652 -22.98 -3.95 -24.69
N MET A 653 -24.13 -3.27 -24.75
CA MET A 653 -24.43 -2.27 -25.79
C MET A 653 -23.98 -0.85 -25.44
N GLY A 654 -23.47 -0.63 -24.23
CA GLY A 654 -23.03 0.69 -23.75
C GLY A 654 -24.16 1.60 -23.24
N GLY A 655 -23.75 2.72 -22.64
CA GLY A 655 -24.64 3.57 -21.84
C GLY A 655 -24.93 2.98 -20.46
N LYS A 656 -25.64 3.73 -19.59
CA LYS A 656 -26.08 3.23 -18.27
C LYS A 656 -27.26 2.26 -18.44
N LYS A 657 -26.95 1.03 -18.85
CA LYS A 657 -27.94 -0.04 -19.07
C LYS A 657 -27.62 -1.30 -18.27
N THR A 658 -28.64 -1.85 -17.63
CA THR A 658 -28.58 -3.05 -16.79
C THR A 658 -29.64 -4.07 -17.19
N ASN A 659 -29.38 -5.35 -17.00
CA ASN A 659 -30.38 -6.42 -17.06
C ASN A 659 -30.88 -6.84 -15.65
N ILE A 660 -30.44 -6.15 -14.60
CA ILE A 660 -30.86 -6.40 -13.21
C ILE A 660 -32.15 -5.62 -12.93
N LYS A 661 -33.18 -6.37 -12.50
CA LYS A 661 -34.46 -5.83 -12.02
C LYS A 661 -34.94 -6.45 -10.70
N TRP A 662 -34.09 -7.26 -10.08
CA TRP A 662 -34.40 -8.08 -8.90
C TRP A 662 -33.49 -7.67 -7.74
N ALA A 663 -34.04 -7.54 -6.53
CA ALA A 663 -33.28 -7.25 -5.33
C ALA A 663 -33.96 -7.84 -4.07
N GLY A 664 -33.16 -8.08 -3.03
CA GLY A 664 -33.70 -8.22 -1.68
C GLY A 664 -33.87 -6.83 -1.08
N VAL A 665 -35.09 -6.43 -0.75
CA VAL A 665 -35.40 -5.06 -0.29
C VAL A 665 -35.65 -5.06 1.22
N ILE A 666 -34.92 -4.21 1.94
CA ILE A 666 -35.26 -3.80 3.30
C ILE A 666 -36.30 -2.68 3.21
N GLU A 667 -37.44 -2.91 3.84
CA GLU A 667 -38.49 -1.90 4.04
C GLU A 667 -38.04 -0.88 5.08
N ASP A 668 -38.53 0.36 4.98
CA ASP A 668 -38.29 1.44 5.94
C ASP A 668 -36.79 1.76 6.25
N VAL A 669 -35.89 1.45 5.30
CA VAL A 669 -34.44 1.76 5.35
C VAL A 669 -34.14 3.26 5.54
N GLU A 670 -35.11 4.10 5.22
CA GLU A 670 -35.10 5.55 5.38
C GLU A 670 -35.45 6.04 6.81
N TYR A 671 -36.07 5.22 7.66
CA TYR A 671 -36.56 5.64 8.98
C TYR A 671 -35.49 5.59 10.07
N PHE A 672 -35.48 6.62 10.92
CA PHE A 672 -34.59 6.82 12.05
C PHE A 672 -35.24 7.81 13.02
N ASP A 673 -35.10 7.62 14.34
CA ASP A 673 -35.41 8.65 15.33
C ASP A 673 -34.11 9.35 15.75
N PRO A 674 -33.79 10.52 15.19
CA PRO A 674 -32.53 11.18 15.51
C PRO A 674 -32.55 11.81 16.91
N LEU A 675 -33.72 12.22 17.42
CA LEU A 675 -33.82 12.87 18.72
C LEU A 675 -33.54 11.88 19.86
N PHE A 676 -33.96 10.62 19.70
CA PHE A 676 -33.58 9.52 20.59
C PHE A 676 -32.06 9.35 20.72
N PHE A 677 -31.33 9.50 19.61
CA PHE A 677 -29.86 9.42 19.57
C PHE A 677 -29.14 10.76 19.84
N GLY A 678 -29.86 11.82 20.24
CA GLY A 678 -29.29 13.15 20.49
C GLY A 678 -28.82 13.89 19.23
N ILE A 679 -29.23 13.44 18.05
CA ILE A 679 -28.84 13.94 16.74
C ILE A 679 -29.90 14.94 16.24
N ASN A 680 -29.45 16.01 15.58
CA ASN A 680 -30.36 17.00 15.01
C ASN A 680 -30.92 16.56 13.65
N LYS A 681 -32.06 17.11 13.22
CA LYS A 681 -32.71 16.68 11.97
C LYS A 681 -31.83 16.87 10.72
N ALA A 682 -31.13 18.00 10.59
CA ALA A 682 -30.34 18.32 9.40
C ALA A 682 -29.11 17.40 9.28
N GLU A 683 -28.47 17.08 10.41
CA GLU A 683 -27.44 16.03 10.49
C GLU A 683 -28.02 14.65 10.12
N ALA A 684 -29.19 14.29 10.66
CA ALA A 684 -29.81 13.00 10.40
C ALA A 684 -30.15 12.79 8.91
N GLU A 685 -30.59 13.84 8.21
CA GLU A 685 -30.83 13.81 6.76
C GLU A 685 -29.52 13.62 5.95
N GLN A 686 -28.37 14.01 6.50
CA GLN A 686 -27.03 13.86 5.90
C GLN A 686 -26.28 12.57 6.30
N MET A 687 -26.72 11.83 7.32
CA MET A 687 -26.10 10.56 7.70
C MET A 687 -26.40 9.45 6.68
N ASP A 688 -25.41 8.64 6.31
CA ASP A 688 -25.60 7.37 5.59
C ASP A 688 -26.65 6.52 6.36
N PRO A 689 -27.71 6.01 5.69
CA PRO A 689 -28.63 5.03 6.26
C PRO A 689 -27.95 3.87 7.01
N GLN A 690 -26.75 3.46 6.59
CA GLN A 690 -25.94 2.48 7.32
C GLN A 690 -25.55 2.96 8.72
N GLN A 691 -25.17 4.23 8.93
CA GLN A 691 -24.90 4.74 10.29
C GLN A 691 -26.18 4.73 11.13
N ARG A 692 -27.30 5.16 10.55
CA ARG A 692 -28.62 5.20 11.22
C ARG A 692 -29.05 3.81 11.71
N LEU A 693 -29.01 2.84 10.79
CA LEU A 693 -29.32 1.43 11.07
C LEU A 693 -28.34 0.81 12.07
N LEU A 694 -27.03 1.08 11.95
CA LEU A 694 -26.03 0.59 12.90
C LEU A 694 -26.37 1.03 14.32
N MET A 695 -26.71 2.30 14.55
CA MET A 695 -27.11 2.80 15.87
C MET A 695 -28.38 2.12 16.38
N MET A 696 -29.41 1.99 15.53
CA MET A 696 -30.67 1.30 15.89
C MET A 696 -30.47 -0.18 16.26
N TYR A 697 -29.67 -0.92 15.49
CA TYR A 697 -29.50 -2.36 15.70
C TYR A 697 -28.46 -2.69 16.78
N VAL A 698 -27.44 -1.85 17.00
CA VAL A 698 -26.61 -1.93 18.20
C VAL A 698 -27.44 -1.70 19.47
N TRP A 699 -28.35 -0.71 19.47
CA TRP A 699 -29.26 -0.50 20.61
C TRP A 699 -30.15 -1.74 20.86
N LYS A 700 -30.85 -2.24 19.82
CA LYS A 700 -31.68 -3.45 19.93
C LYS A 700 -30.93 -4.69 20.41
N ALA A 701 -29.64 -4.85 20.06
CA ALA A 701 -28.83 -5.98 20.50
C ALA A 701 -28.48 -5.90 22.01
N ILE A 702 -28.36 -4.69 22.55
CA ILE A 702 -28.15 -4.45 23.99
C ILE A 702 -29.45 -4.74 24.77
N GLU A 703 -30.61 -4.36 24.21
CA GLU A 703 -31.94 -4.69 24.76
C GLU A 703 -32.22 -6.20 24.75
N ASP A 704 -31.95 -6.90 23.64
CA ASP A 704 -32.09 -8.37 23.53
C ASP A 704 -31.15 -9.11 24.51
N ALA A 705 -29.95 -8.56 24.75
CA ALA A 705 -29.04 -9.06 25.78
C ALA A 705 -29.49 -8.77 27.22
N GLY A 706 -30.53 -7.97 27.44
CA GLY A 706 -31.07 -7.63 28.75
C GLY A 706 -30.23 -6.63 29.56
N TYR A 707 -29.37 -5.84 28.91
CA TYR A 707 -28.57 -4.79 29.55
C TYR A 707 -29.23 -3.42 29.38
N SER A 708 -29.04 -2.53 30.35
CA SER A 708 -29.33 -1.10 30.14
C SER A 708 -28.08 -0.41 29.58
N THR A 709 -28.24 0.60 28.73
CA THR A 709 -27.08 1.27 28.11
C THR A 709 -26.23 2.04 29.13
N GLU A 710 -26.83 2.52 30.23
CA GLU A 710 -26.10 3.12 31.35
C GLU A 710 -25.20 2.11 32.07
N SER A 711 -25.53 0.81 32.03
CA SER A 711 -24.69 -0.25 32.61
C SER A 711 -23.44 -0.59 31.78
N LEU A 712 -23.39 -0.13 30.52
CA LEU A 712 -22.24 -0.25 29.62
C LEU A 712 -21.43 1.06 29.53
N SER A 713 -21.98 2.18 30.01
CA SER A 713 -21.31 3.48 30.01
C SER A 713 -20.03 3.48 30.84
N GLY A 714 -18.90 3.85 30.24
CA GLY A 714 -17.56 3.80 30.84
C GLY A 714 -16.98 2.38 30.98
N SER A 715 -17.59 1.36 30.36
CA SER A 715 -17.05 0.00 30.32
C SER A 715 -16.00 -0.16 29.21
N ASP A 716 -15.20 -1.22 29.30
CA ASP A 716 -14.26 -1.64 28.27
C ASP A 716 -14.91 -2.35 27.07
N THR A 717 -16.24 -2.21 26.89
CA THR A 717 -16.97 -2.88 25.80
C THR A 717 -16.45 -2.43 24.43
N ALA A 718 -16.04 -3.39 23.59
CA ALA A 718 -15.60 -3.12 22.22
C ALA A 718 -16.77 -3.06 21.23
N LEU A 719 -16.58 -2.38 20.09
CA LEU A 719 -17.54 -2.32 18.99
C LEU A 719 -16.82 -2.51 17.64
N PHE A 720 -16.96 -3.70 17.07
CA PHE A 720 -16.39 -4.06 15.77
C PHE A 720 -17.51 -4.24 14.74
N VAL A 721 -17.56 -3.40 13.71
CA VAL A 721 -18.64 -3.48 12.70
C VAL A 721 -18.07 -3.55 11.30
N GLY A 722 -18.48 -4.58 10.56
CA GLY A 722 -18.22 -4.68 9.13
C GLY A 722 -18.95 -3.57 8.36
N THR A 723 -18.23 -2.76 7.60
CA THR A 723 -18.75 -1.61 6.86
C THR A 723 -18.25 -1.61 5.42
N ILE A 724 -19.02 -1.02 4.51
CA ILE A 724 -18.68 -0.80 3.09
C ILE A 724 -19.30 0.52 2.62
N SER A 725 -18.82 1.11 1.52
CA SER A 725 -19.46 2.29 0.91
C SER A 725 -20.85 1.97 0.34
N SER A 726 -21.85 2.79 0.68
CA SER A 726 -23.25 2.72 0.22
C SER A 726 -23.56 3.57 -1.01
N GLY A 727 -22.59 4.34 -1.52
CA GLY A 727 -22.82 5.39 -2.52
C GLY A 727 -23.58 6.63 -2.02
N TYR A 728 -24.09 6.64 -0.77
CA TYR A 728 -24.99 7.70 -0.28
C TYR A 728 -24.37 9.12 -0.35
N GLY A 729 -23.09 9.25 0.01
CA GLY A 729 -22.39 10.53 0.01
C GLY A 729 -22.35 11.20 -1.36
N GLU A 730 -22.15 10.44 -2.44
CA GLU A 730 -22.15 11.00 -3.79
C GLU A 730 -23.53 11.54 -4.18
N ARG A 731 -24.62 10.94 -3.68
CA ARG A 731 -25.98 11.47 -3.84
C ARG A 731 -26.21 12.73 -3.02
N VAL A 732 -25.81 12.74 -1.75
CA VAL A 732 -25.96 13.92 -0.86
C VAL A 732 -25.19 15.12 -1.40
N PHE A 733 -23.91 14.95 -1.77
CA PHE A 733 -23.06 16.00 -2.37
C PHE A 733 -23.57 16.54 -3.71
N ARG A 734 -24.55 15.88 -4.36
CA ARG A 734 -25.21 16.34 -5.59
C ARG A 734 -26.58 16.97 -5.37
N SER A 735 -27.10 16.98 -4.14
CA SER A 735 -28.52 17.31 -3.87
C SER A 735 -28.77 18.20 -2.65
N LEU A 736 -27.83 18.29 -1.70
CA LEU A 736 -27.92 19.18 -0.54
C LEU A 736 -26.71 20.13 -0.48
N PRO A 737 -26.83 21.29 0.19
CA PRO A 737 -25.69 22.13 0.54
C PRO A 737 -24.66 21.34 1.37
N ILE A 738 -23.38 21.71 1.26
CA ILE A 738 -22.34 21.15 2.12
C ILE A 738 -22.40 21.88 3.47
N GLU A 739 -22.61 21.13 4.54
CA GLU A 739 -22.65 21.62 5.92
C GLU A 739 -21.61 20.89 6.79
N GLY A 740 -21.35 21.36 8.00
CA GLY A 740 -20.35 20.77 8.90
C GLY A 740 -20.59 19.30 9.26
N HIS A 741 -21.82 18.79 9.10
CA HIS A 741 -22.16 17.38 9.30
C HIS A 741 -21.92 16.51 8.06
N SER A 742 -21.72 17.09 6.87
CA SER A 742 -21.58 16.33 5.61
C SER A 742 -20.33 15.43 5.58
N SER A 743 -19.28 15.77 6.33
CA SER A 743 -18.06 14.97 6.46
C SER A 743 -18.28 13.74 7.36
N THR A 744 -18.86 13.94 8.54
CA THR A 744 -19.09 12.86 9.52
C THR A 744 -20.24 11.93 9.13
N GLY A 745 -21.22 12.42 8.37
CA GLY A 745 -22.36 11.62 7.90
C GLY A 745 -22.00 10.43 7.00
N HIS A 746 -20.83 10.45 6.35
CA HIS A 746 -20.49 9.50 5.27
C HIS A 746 -19.22 8.66 5.47
N VAL A 747 -18.33 9.05 6.39
CA VAL A 747 -17.07 8.31 6.61
C VAL A 747 -17.35 6.99 7.35
N PRO A 748 -16.87 5.82 6.86
CA PRO A 748 -17.20 4.51 7.45
C PRO A 748 -16.83 4.35 8.92
N SER A 749 -15.72 4.94 9.39
CA SER A 749 -15.31 4.90 10.80
C SER A 749 -16.28 5.60 11.74
N VAL A 750 -17.05 6.59 11.26
CA VAL A 750 -18.00 7.30 12.10
C VAL A 750 -19.18 6.41 12.50
N GLY A 751 -19.53 5.37 11.73
CA GLY A 751 -20.59 4.42 12.10
C GLY A 751 -20.41 3.81 13.49
N PRO A 752 -19.37 2.96 13.72
CA PRO A 752 -19.09 2.43 15.04
C PRO A 752 -18.67 3.52 16.03
N ASN A 753 -17.81 4.47 15.65
CA ASN A 753 -17.28 5.46 16.60
C ASN A 753 -18.36 6.40 17.16
N ARG A 754 -19.38 6.79 16.36
CA ARG A 754 -20.55 7.57 16.81
C ARG A 754 -21.37 6.79 17.84
N MET A 755 -21.54 5.48 17.66
CA MET A 755 -22.30 4.65 18.59
C MET A 755 -21.50 4.35 19.87
N SER A 756 -20.20 4.10 19.79
CA SER A 756 -19.32 4.03 20.96
C SER A 756 -19.30 5.34 21.74
N TYR A 757 -19.27 6.50 21.06
CA TYR A 757 -19.35 7.81 21.72
C TYR A 757 -20.71 8.02 22.41
N PHE A 758 -21.83 7.75 21.72
CA PHE A 758 -23.18 7.88 22.27
C PHE A 758 -23.42 6.98 23.50
N LEU A 759 -22.90 5.75 23.47
CA LEU A 759 -22.94 4.82 24.61
C LEU A 759 -21.83 5.07 25.65
N ASN A 760 -20.86 5.95 25.38
CA ASN A 760 -19.65 6.17 26.18
C ASN A 760 -18.87 4.87 26.46
N LEU A 761 -18.64 4.05 25.43
CA LEU A 761 -17.82 2.83 25.51
C LEU A 761 -16.33 3.16 25.38
N HIS A 762 -15.49 2.57 26.23
CA HIS A 762 -14.04 2.82 26.29
C HIS A 762 -13.20 1.65 25.76
N GLY A 763 -13.83 0.58 25.26
CA GLY A 763 -13.15 -0.49 24.52
C GLY A 763 -12.81 -0.09 23.07
N PRO A 764 -12.06 -0.94 22.33
CA PRO A 764 -11.76 -0.72 20.92
C PRO A 764 -13.03 -0.51 20.07
N SER A 765 -13.03 0.50 19.20
CA SER A 765 -14.11 0.77 18.24
C SER A 765 -13.52 0.90 16.85
N GLU A 766 -13.90 0.01 15.93
CA GLU A 766 -13.26 -0.12 14.61
C GLU A 766 -14.28 -0.43 13.50
N PRO A 767 -14.25 0.28 12.36
CA PRO A 767 -14.85 -0.18 11.11
C PRO A 767 -13.99 -1.30 10.51
N ILE A 768 -14.62 -2.28 9.87
CA ILE A 768 -13.92 -3.40 9.24
C ILE A 768 -14.37 -3.53 7.79
N GLU A 769 -13.44 -3.39 6.85
CA GLU A 769 -13.70 -3.56 5.41
C GLU A 769 -12.80 -4.67 4.84
N THR A 770 -13.36 -5.87 4.72
CA THR A 770 -12.78 -7.00 3.97
C THR A 770 -13.77 -7.52 2.92
N ALA A 771 -14.54 -6.58 2.33
CA ALA A 771 -15.65 -6.83 1.42
C ALA A 771 -16.65 -7.86 2.02
N CYS A 772 -16.97 -8.94 1.30
CA CYS A 772 -18.00 -9.90 1.70
C CYS A 772 -17.71 -10.67 3.00
N SER A 773 -16.50 -10.57 3.57
CA SER A 773 -16.14 -11.23 4.84
C SER A 773 -16.14 -10.30 6.07
N SER A 774 -16.46 -9.01 5.92
CA SER A 774 -16.29 -8.00 6.99
C SER A 774 -16.95 -8.36 8.32
N SER A 775 -18.17 -8.91 8.30
CA SER A 775 -18.89 -9.32 9.53
C SER A 775 -18.26 -10.53 10.22
N LEU A 776 -17.70 -11.48 9.47
CA LEU A 776 -16.95 -12.61 10.03
C LEU A 776 -15.62 -12.16 10.64
N VAL A 777 -14.96 -11.19 10.01
CA VAL A 777 -13.74 -10.57 10.55
C VAL A 777 -14.06 -9.74 11.80
N ALA A 778 -15.21 -9.06 11.86
CA ALA A 778 -15.68 -8.38 13.06
C ALA A 778 -15.95 -9.34 14.23
N ILE A 779 -16.59 -10.48 13.98
CA ILE A 779 -16.77 -11.54 14.99
C ILE A 779 -15.40 -12.05 15.47
N HIS A 780 -14.46 -12.33 14.56
CA HIS A 780 -13.12 -12.77 14.91
C HIS A 780 -12.35 -11.73 15.76
N ARG A 781 -12.41 -10.44 15.39
CA ARG A 781 -11.83 -9.33 16.16
C ARG A 781 -12.40 -9.26 17.57
N GLY A 782 -13.73 -9.32 17.72
CA GLY A 782 -14.38 -9.32 19.03
C GLY A 782 -13.98 -10.51 19.91
N VAL A 783 -13.92 -11.72 19.35
CA VAL A 783 -13.44 -12.90 20.07
C VAL A 783 -11.99 -12.70 20.53
N SER A 784 -11.08 -12.33 19.63
CA SER A 784 -9.66 -12.15 19.97
C SER A 784 -9.40 -10.98 20.92
N ALA A 785 -10.23 -9.93 20.90
CA ALA A 785 -10.17 -8.84 21.87
C ALA A 785 -10.59 -9.29 23.29
N ILE A 786 -11.64 -10.12 23.40
CA ILE A 786 -12.06 -10.70 24.68
C ILE A 786 -11.01 -11.72 25.20
N GLU A 787 -10.49 -12.59 24.34
CA GLU A 787 -9.44 -13.55 24.71
C GLU A 787 -8.12 -12.87 25.09
N GLY A 788 -7.76 -11.79 24.39
CA GLY A 788 -6.60 -10.96 24.68
C GLY A 788 -6.76 -10.04 25.91
N GLY A 789 -7.96 -9.99 26.51
CA GLY A 789 -8.25 -9.12 27.66
C GLY A 789 -8.26 -7.62 27.33
N GLN A 790 -8.52 -7.26 26.07
CA GLN A 790 -8.68 -5.88 25.59
C GLN A 790 -10.08 -5.34 25.87
N CYS A 791 -11.06 -6.22 26.08
CA CYS A 791 -12.43 -5.91 26.48
C CYS A 791 -13.07 -7.06 27.26
N SER A 792 -14.04 -6.77 28.14
CA SER A 792 -14.84 -7.79 28.84
C SER A 792 -16.07 -8.24 28.02
N LEU A 793 -16.52 -7.38 27.12
CA LEU A 793 -17.66 -7.53 26.21
C LEU A 793 -17.30 -6.99 24.82
N ALA A 794 -17.89 -7.54 23.76
CA ALA A 794 -17.73 -7.01 22.41
C ALA A 794 -19.06 -7.07 21.66
N ILE A 795 -19.45 -5.94 21.08
CA ILE A 795 -20.56 -5.84 20.13
C ILE A 795 -19.96 -6.04 18.74
N VAL A 796 -20.45 -7.06 18.02
CA VAL A 796 -19.91 -7.47 16.72
C VAL A 796 -21.02 -7.58 15.67
N GLY A 797 -20.74 -7.18 14.44
CA GLY A 797 -21.71 -7.30 13.36
C GLY A 797 -21.20 -6.82 12.02
N GLY A 798 -22.11 -6.51 11.10
CA GLY A 798 -21.80 -5.84 9.85
C GLY A 798 -23.05 -5.32 9.15
N ILE A 799 -22.87 -4.32 8.29
CA ILE A 799 -23.92 -3.66 7.55
C ILE A 799 -23.51 -3.44 6.09
N ASN A 800 -24.50 -3.49 5.21
CA ASN A 800 -24.39 -3.24 3.78
C ASN A 800 -25.76 -2.79 3.27
N THR A 801 -25.84 -1.65 2.58
CA THR A 801 -27.03 -1.24 1.82
C THR A 801 -26.63 -0.83 0.41
N LEU A 802 -27.41 -1.28 -0.57
CA LEU A 802 -27.34 -0.79 -1.95
C LEU A 802 -28.46 0.24 -2.13
N LEU A 803 -28.08 1.46 -2.53
CA LEU A 803 -28.95 2.62 -2.54
C LEU A 803 -29.15 3.17 -3.97
N SER A 804 -28.42 2.67 -4.97
CA SER A 804 -28.59 3.05 -6.39
C SER A 804 -28.30 1.91 -7.38
N LEU A 805 -28.51 2.19 -8.67
CA LEU A 805 -28.11 1.34 -9.79
C LEU A 805 -26.59 1.28 -10.01
N ASP A 806 -25.86 2.30 -9.55
CA ASP A 806 -24.40 2.39 -9.62
C ASP A 806 -23.71 1.89 -8.33
N GLY A 807 -24.50 1.51 -7.32
CA GLY A 807 -24.13 1.34 -5.90
C GLY A 807 -25.13 2.05 -4.99
#